data_AF-A0A556VKK2-F1
#
_entry.id   AF-A0A556VKK2-F1
#
_cell.length_a   1.000
_cell.length_b   1.000
_cell.length_c   1.000
_cell.angle_alpha   90.00
_cell.angle_beta   90.00
_cell.angle_gamma   90.00
#
_symmetry.space_group_name_H-M   'P 1'
#
loop_
_entity.id
_entity.type
_entity.pdbx_description
1 polymer ?
#
loop_
_entity_poly.entity_id
_entity_poly.type
_entity_poly.pdbx_seq_one_letter_code
_entity_poly.pdbx_strand_id
1 'polypeptide(L)'
;MSYNYVVTAQKPTAVNACITGHFTSAEDLNLLIAKNTRLEIYVVTAEGLRPVKEIGMYGKIAVMELFRPKGESKDLLFILTAKYNACILEYKQNGDSIDIITRAHGNVQDRIGRPSETGIIGIVDPECRMIGLRLYDGLFKVIPLDRDNRELKAFNIRLEELQVIDVHFLYGCQAPTVCFIYQDPQGRHVKTYEVSLKEKEFSKGPWKQENVEAEASMVIPVPEPFGGAIIIGQESITYHNGDKYLAIAPPTIKQSTIVCHNRVDPNGSRYLLGDMDGRLFMLLLEKEELIDGSMVLKDLRVELLGETSIAECLTYLDNGVVFVGSRLGDSQLVKLVTCSGAFKEGSLRIIRNGIGIHEHASIDLPGIKGLWPLRSEANRETDDMLVLSFVGQTRVLMLNGEEVEETELPGFVDNQQTFFCGNVAHQQLIQITSGSVRLVTQDSKALISEWKEPQGRNISVAACNSTQVVLAVGRVLYYLQILSGELNQISSTEMEHEVACLDITPFGDIGGESSLCAVGLWTDISARVLRLPCFSPLHKEMLGGEIIPRSILMTTFEGSHYLLCALGDGALFYFGLDLETDRPTVIYSSNHKLVFSNVNLKEVNYMCPLNSEGYPDSLALANNSTLTIGTIDEIQKLHIRTVPLYESPKRICYQEVSQCFGVLSSRVEMQDVNGTTAPVRPSASTQALSSSVSSSKLFPSSTSPHETSFGEEVEVHSLLVVDQHTFEVLHAHQFLPSEYALSLVSCKLGKDPAVYFIVGTAMVYPEEAEPKQGRIIVFHYTDGKLQTVAEKEVKGAVYSMVEFNGKLLASINSTVRLYEWTAEKELRTECNHYNNIMALYLKTKGDFILVGDLMRSVLLLAYKPMEGNFEEIARDFNPNWMSAVEILDDDNFLGAENAFNLFVCQKDSVIHKKNTHSLPFISSPPPSAATTDEERQHLQEVGVFHLGEFVNVFCHGSLVLQNLGESSTPTQGSVLFGTVNGMIGLVTSLSEGWYSLLMDLQNRLNKVIKSVGKIEHSLYPSFGIL
;
A
#
# COMPACT_ATOMS: atom_id res chain seq x y z
N MET A 1 -22.67 -17.11 -19.15
CA MET A 1 -21.85 -17.23 -17.93
C MET A 1 -20.70 -16.23 -18.03
N SER A 2 -20.17 -15.76 -16.91
CA SER A 2 -18.99 -14.89 -16.85
C SER A 2 -17.93 -15.54 -15.96
N TYR A 3 -16.65 -15.39 -16.31
CA TYR A 3 -15.53 -15.91 -15.53
C TYR A 3 -14.49 -14.81 -15.38
N ASN A 4 -14.12 -14.50 -14.13
CA ASN A 4 -13.28 -13.35 -13.81
C ASN A 4 -12.16 -13.77 -12.85
N TYR A 5 -11.01 -13.12 -12.98
CA TYR A 5 -9.86 -13.24 -12.10
C TYR A 5 -9.63 -11.91 -11.40
N VAL A 6 -9.41 -11.96 -10.08
CA VAL A 6 -9.21 -10.80 -9.22
C VAL A 6 -7.85 -10.92 -8.54
N VAL A 7 -7.00 -9.90 -8.63
CA VAL A 7 -5.66 -9.91 -8.06
C VAL A 7 -5.29 -8.56 -7.45
N THR A 8 -4.57 -8.59 -6.33
CA THR A 8 -4.01 -7.40 -5.67
C THR A 8 -2.78 -6.91 -6.42
N ALA A 9 -2.84 -5.69 -6.97
CA ALA A 9 -1.72 -5.00 -7.60
C ALA A 9 -0.84 -4.29 -6.55
N GLN A 10 -1.47 -3.59 -5.61
CA GLN A 10 -0.86 -2.98 -4.42
C GLN A 10 -1.59 -3.43 -3.15
N LYS A 11 -0.84 -3.81 -2.12
CA LYS A 11 -1.38 -4.25 -0.82
C LYS A 11 -2.11 -3.11 -0.09
N PRO A 12 -2.99 -3.40 0.89
CA PRO A 12 -3.49 -2.38 1.80
C PRO A 12 -2.33 -1.66 2.50
N THR A 13 -2.36 -0.34 2.53
CA THR A 13 -1.33 0.51 3.16
C THR A 13 -1.80 1.08 4.50
N ALA A 14 -3.10 1.39 4.61
CA ALA A 14 -3.71 1.93 5.81
C ALA A 14 -3.57 0.99 7.02
N VAL A 15 -3.20 1.54 8.18
CA VAL A 15 -3.12 0.79 9.43
C VAL A 15 -4.49 0.80 10.12
N ASN A 16 -4.96 -0.37 10.55
CA ASN A 16 -6.21 -0.51 11.30
C ASN A 16 -6.00 -0.66 12.81
N ALA A 17 -4.87 -1.26 13.21
CA ALA A 17 -4.49 -1.42 14.61
C ALA A 17 -2.97 -1.62 14.71
N CYS A 18 -2.40 -1.19 15.82
CA CYS A 18 -0.99 -1.38 16.14
C CYS A 18 -0.83 -1.66 17.63
N ILE A 19 0.09 -2.56 17.99
CA ILE A 19 0.32 -3.00 19.36
C ILE A 19 1.81 -3.31 19.60
N THR A 20 2.29 -3.05 20.81
CA THR A 20 3.65 -3.39 21.24
C THR A 20 3.64 -4.46 22.34
N GLY A 21 4.71 -5.25 22.39
CA GLY A 21 4.91 -6.32 23.36
C GLY A 21 6.09 -7.21 22.95
N HIS A 22 6.16 -8.41 23.52
CA HIS A 22 7.29 -9.33 23.41
C HIS A 22 6.85 -10.65 22.78
N PHE A 23 6.69 -10.65 21.46
CA PHE A 23 6.14 -11.76 20.66
C PHE A 23 7.21 -12.67 20.06
N THR A 24 8.34 -12.11 19.58
CA THR A 24 9.44 -12.90 18.98
C THR A 24 10.21 -13.65 20.06
N SER A 25 10.70 -12.94 21.08
CA SER A 25 11.29 -13.48 22.30
C SER A 25 10.74 -12.75 23.54
N ALA A 26 11.28 -13.02 24.73
CA ALA A 26 10.90 -12.33 25.97
C ALA A 26 11.62 -10.97 26.14
N GLU A 27 12.74 -10.76 25.44
CA GLU A 27 13.62 -9.61 25.58
C GLU A 27 13.43 -8.60 24.43
N ASP A 28 13.10 -9.07 23.22
CA ASP A 28 12.79 -8.19 22.09
C ASP A 28 11.55 -7.33 22.41
N LEU A 29 11.62 -6.04 22.09
CA LEU A 29 10.41 -5.22 21.96
C LEU A 29 9.94 -5.29 20.50
N ASN A 30 8.70 -5.75 20.30
CA ASN A 30 8.07 -5.84 18.99
C ASN A 30 7.05 -4.75 18.76
N LEU A 31 6.87 -4.39 17.50
CA LEU A 31 5.71 -3.66 16.99
C LEU A 31 4.97 -4.56 16.01
N LEU A 32 3.69 -4.82 16.28
CA LEU A 32 2.78 -5.57 15.41
C LEU A 32 1.79 -4.60 14.79
N ILE A 33 1.60 -4.70 13.46
CA ILE A 33 0.76 -3.78 12.68
C ILE A 33 -0.25 -4.60 11.86
N ALA A 34 -1.55 -4.29 12.03
CA ALA A 34 -2.62 -4.85 11.23
C ALA A 34 -2.99 -3.90 10.07
N LYS A 35 -2.87 -4.39 8.83
CA LYS A 35 -3.29 -3.69 7.59
C LYS A 35 -4.36 -4.53 6.89
N ASN A 36 -5.61 -4.32 7.30
CA ASN A 36 -6.82 -5.07 6.95
C ASN A 36 -6.69 -6.61 7.06
N THR A 37 -6.13 -7.27 6.04
CA THR A 37 -5.93 -8.74 5.97
C THR A 37 -4.47 -9.17 6.17
N ARG A 38 -3.54 -8.22 6.38
CA ARG A 38 -2.12 -8.46 6.64
C ARG A 38 -1.78 -8.18 8.10
N LEU A 39 -0.84 -8.97 8.63
CA LEU A 39 -0.13 -8.69 9.89
C LEU A 39 1.35 -8.55 9.56
N GLU A 40 1.93 -7.41 9.93
CA GLU A 40 3.37 -7.14 9.88
C GLU A 40 3.95 -7.21 11.30
N ILE A 41 5.15 -7.78 11.42
CA ILE A 41 5.86 -7.99 12.69
C ILE A 41 7.26 -7.37 12.55
N TYR A 42 7.55 -6.39 13.41
CA TYR A 42 8.83 -5.70 13.51
C TYR A 42 9.48 -5.93 14.89
N VAL A 43 10.81 -5.76 14.95
CA VAL A 43 11.57 -5.57 16.20
C VAL A 43 12.03 -4.12 16.25
N VAL A 44 11.85 -3.48 17.41
CA VAL A 44 12.36 -2.14 17.69
C VAL A 44 13.87 -2.22 17.90
N THR A 45 14.63 -1.37 17.20
CA THR A 45 16.08 -1.24 17.35
C THR A 45 16.45 0.21 17.62
N ALA A 46 17.70 0.48 18.01
CA ALA A 46 18.18 1.85 18.20
C ALA A 46 18.17 2.71 16.92
N GLU A 47 18.11 2.06 15.75
CA GLU A 47 18.09 2.68 14.42
C GLU A 47 16.68 2.84 13.85
N GLY A 48 15.67 2.15 14.42
CA GLY A 48 14.27 2.23 13.97
C GLY A 48 13.51 0.92 14.13
N LEU A 49 12.92 0.42 13.04
CA LEU A 49 12.14 -0.82 13.00
C LEU A 49 12.78 -1.82 12.03
N ARG A 50 13.25 -2.96 12.55
CA ARG A 50 13.70 -4.08 11.72
C ARG A 50 12.51 -4.99 11.36
N PRO A 51 12.16 -5.19 10.08
CA PRO A 51 11.12 -6.14 9.70
C PRO A 51 11.56 -7.58 10.04
N VAL A 52 10.62 -8.40 10.53
CA VAL A 52 10.87 -9.81 10.86
C VAL A 52 9.97 -10.75 10.07
N LYS A 53 8.67 -10.44 9.96
CA LYS A 53 7.73 -11.24 9.17
C LYS A 53 6.50 -10.45 8.76
N GLU A 54 6.03 -10.71 7.54
CA GLU A 54 4.71 -10.28 7.08
C GLU A 54 3.90 -11.53 6.72
N ILE A 55 2.66 -11.62 7.22
CA ILE A 55 1.74 -12.71 6.93
C ILE A 55 0.39 -12.19 6.42
N GLY A 56 -0.35 -13.04 5.70
CA GLY A 56 -1.73 -12.79 5.32
C GLY A 56 -2.68 -13.71 6.07
N MET A 57 -3.87 -13.20 6.38
CA MET A 57 -4.96 -13.94 7.02
C MET A 57 -6.20 -13.93 6.13
N TYR A 58 -6.96 -15.02 6.14
CA TYR A 58 -8.22 -15.13 5.42
C TYR A 58 -9.37 -14.48 6.20
N GLY A 59 -9.25 -13.18 6.44
CA GLY A 59 -10.23 -12.35 7.15
C GLY A 59 -9.66 -10.97 7.48
N LYS A 60 -10.50 -9.93 7.39
CA LYS A 60 -10.21 -8.61 7.98
C LYS A 60 -9.97 -8.77 9.48
N ILE A 61 -8.83 -8.34 9.98
CA ILE A 61 -8.52 -8.24 11.41
C ILE A 61 -9.45 -7.18 12.02
N ALA A 62 -10.17 -7.55 13.07
CA ALA A 62 -11.10 -6.68 13.80
C ALA A 62 -10.64 -6.43 15.25
N VAL A 63 -9.95 -7.39 15.86
CA VAL A 63 -9.27 -7.24 17.16
C VAL A 63 -7.89 -7.88 17.05
N MET A 64 -6.87 -7.25 17.64
CA MET A 64 -5.49 -7.74 17.70
C MET A 64 -4.90 -7.40 19.07
N GLU A 65 -4.76 -8.41 19.95
CA GLU A 65 -4.35 -8.21 21.34
C GLU A 65 -3.19 -9.13 21.74
N LEU A 66 -2.22 -8.59 22.49
CA LEU A 66 -1.07 -9.32 23.04
C LEU A 66 -1.27 -9.58 24.53
N PHE A 67 -1.02 -10.81 24.96
CA PHE A 67 -1.21 -11.22 26.35
C PHE A 67 -0.22 -12.33 26.77
N ARG A 68 0.19 -12.36 28.04
CA ARG A 68 1.15 -13.34 28.58
C ARG A 68 0.52 -14.21 29.67
N PRO A 69 -0.08 -15.36 29.33
CA PRO A 69 -0.58 -16.31 30.33
C PRO A 69 0.51 -16.76 31.30
N LYS A 70 0.12 -16.95 32.57
CA LYS A 70 1.04 -17.43 33.62
C LYS A 70 1.66 -18.77 33.21
N GLY A 71 2.99 -18.78 33.02
CA GLY A 71 3.76 -19.94 32.59
C GLY A 71 3.82 -20.18 31.07
N GLU A 72 3.64 -19.15 30.22
CA GLU A 72 4.27 -19.07 28.90
C GLU A 72 5.51 -18.15 29.00
N SER A 73 6.49 -18.31 28.11
CA SER A 73 7.77 -17.56 28.19
C SER A 73 7.74 -16.16 27.57
N LYS A 74 6.78 -15.91 26.67
CA LYS A 74 6.63 -14.69 25.89
C LYS A 74 5.14 -14.50 25.54
N ASP A 75 4.81 -13.41 24.86
CA ASP A 75 3.43 -13.04 24.60
C ASP A 75 2.80 -13.93 23.52
N LEU A 76 1.50 -14.18 23.66
CA LEU A 76 0.65 -14.79 22.66
C LEU A 76 -0.22 -13.71 22.02
N LEU A 77 -0.55 -13.90 20.74
CA LEU A 77 -1.32 -12.95 19.96
C LEU A 77 -2.74 -13.49 19.74
N PHE A 78 -3.75 -12.82 20.29
CA PHE A 78 -5.15 -13.05 19.97
C PHE A 78 -5.56 -12.22 18.75
N ILE A 79 -6.21 -12.87 17.78
CA ILE A 79 -6.85 -12.18 16.65
C ILE A 79 -8.29 -12.66 16.51
N LEU A 80 -9.20 -11.69 16.38
CA LEU A 80 -10.57 -11.90 15.92
C LEU A 80 -10.74 -11.22 14.56
N THR A 81 -11.33 -11.93 13.61
CA THR A 81 -11.67 -11.37 12.29
C THR A 81 -13.11 -10.87 12.21
N ALA A 82 -13.40 -9.99 11.25
CA ALA A 82 -14.76 -9.45 11.03
C ALA A 82 -15.81 -10.52 10.67
N LYS A 83 -15.41 -11.68 10.14
CA LYS A 83 -16.27 -12.88 9.97
C LYS A 83 -16.28 -13.77 11.23
N TYR A 84 -16.01 -13.19 12.40
CA TYR A 84 -16.00 -13.82 13.72
C TYR A 84 -15.10 -15.05 13.90
N ASN A 85 -14.08 -15.23 13.06
CA ASN A 85 -13.07 -16.28 13.27
C ASN A 85 -12.05 -15.77 14.30
N ALA A 86 -12.00 -16.42 15.46
CA ALA A 86 -11.07 -16.17 16.56
C ALA A 86 -9.89 -17.14 16.48
N CYS A 87 -8.68 -16.68 16.80
CA CYS A 87 -7.51 -17.53 16.95
C CYS A 87 -6.48 -16.97 17.95
N ILE A 88 -5.66 -17.86 18.50
CA ILE A 88 -4.48 -17.53 19.31
C ILE A 88 -3.25 -18.04 18.55
N LEU A 89 -2.29 -17.14 18.31
CA LEU A 89 -1.07 -17.36 17.54
C LEU A 89 0.18 -17.26 18.41
N GLU A 90 1.22 -18.01 18.05
CA GLU A 90 2.55 -18.01 18.69
C GLU A 90 3.64 -17.93 17.60
N TYR A 91 4.60 -17.03 17.76
CA TYR A 91 5.78 -16.94 16.89
C TYR A 91 6.75 -18.11 17.15
N LYS A 92 7.19 -18.84 16.11
CA LYS A 92 8.31 -19.78 16.21
C LYS A 92 9.34 -19.57 15.11
N GLN A 93 10.59 -19.74 15.49
CA GLN A 93 11.74 -19.66 14.62
C GLN A 93 12.66 -20.85 14.89
N ASN A 94 12.98 -21.61 13.84
CA ASN A 94 13.91 -22.74 13.90
C ASN A 94 15.02 -22.46 12.85
N GLY A 95 16.16 -21.94 13.29
CA GLY A 95 17.15 -21.34 12.37
C GLY A 95 16.51 -20.16 11.63
N ASP A 96 16.65 -20.14 10.30
CA ASP A 96 16.06 -19.10 9.43
C ASP A 96 14.55 -19.33 9.19
N SER A 97 14.02 -20.52 9.51
CA SER A 97 12.62 -20.84 9.27
C SER A 97 11.69 -20.23 10.33
N ILE A 98 11.04 -19.11 9.96
CA ILE A 98 10.05 -18.39 10.78
C ILE A 98 8.61 -18.85 10.39
N ASP A 99 7.92 -19.50 11.33
CA ASP A 99 6.58 -20.09 11.21
C ASP A 99 5.66 -19.49 12.31
N ILE A 100 4.48 -18.97 11.94
CA ILE A 100 3.48 -18.48 12.90
C ILE A 100 2.46 -19.59 13.16
N ILE A 101 2.47 -20.17 14.37
CA ILE A 101 1.64 -21.35 14.67
C ILE A 101 0.33 -20.97 15.35
N THR A 102 -0.75 -21.67 14.99
CA THR A 102 -2.08 -21.52 15.62
C THR A 102 -2.21 -22.45 16.83
N ARG A 103 -2.19 -21.87 18.03
CA ARG A 103 -2.34 -22.58 19.33
C ARG A 103 -3.79 -22.98 19.58
N ALA A 104 -4.73 -22.08 19.29
CA ALA A 104 -6.18 -22.30 19.40
C ALA A 104 -6.92 -21.53 18.29
N HIS A 105 -8.11 -21.99 17.93
CA HIS A 105 -8.97 -21.36 16.92
C HIS A 105 -10.43 -21.79 17.09
N GLY A 106 -11.37 -20.95 16.64
CA GLY A 106 -12.79 -21.25 16.56
C GLY A 106 -13.56 -20.12 15.89
N ASN A 107 -14.77 -20.37 15.41
CA ASN A 107 -15.67 -19.29 15.02
C ASN A 107 -16.62 -18.97 16.20
N VAL A 108 -16.73 -17.69 16.54
CA VAL A 108 -17.49 -17.22 17.71
C VAL A 108 -18.80 -16.51 17.35
N GLN A 109 -19.22 -16.55 16.08
CA GLN A 109 -20.49 -16.00 15.61
C GLN A 109 -21.69 -16.65 16.31
N ASP A 110 -22.66 -15.83 16.73
CA ASP A 110 -23.98 -16.34 17.12
C ASP A 110 -24.90 -16.38 15.90
N ARG A 111 -25.73 -17.43 15.79
CA ARG A 111 -26.68 -17.58 14.67
C ARG A 111 -27.78 -16.53 14.64
N ILE A 112 -27.97 -15.81 15.74
CA ILE A 112 -28.98 -14.76 15.92
C ILE A 112 -28.36 -13.71 16.85
N GLY A 113 -28.27 -12.47 16.38
CA GLY A 113 -27.78 -11.31 17.11
C GLY A 113 -27.79 -10.09 16.20
N ARG A 114 -28.03 -8.90 16.77
CA ARG A 114 -27.86 -7.62 16.05
C ARG A 114 -26.42 -7.17 16.24
N PRO A 115 -25.59 -7.02 15.20
CA PRO A 115 -24.25 -6.47 15.33
C PRO A 115 -24.30 -5.06 15.95
N SER A 116 -23.41 -4.78 16.89
CA SER A 116 -23.44 -3.51 17.62
C SER A 116 -22.97 -2.32 16.80
N GLU A 117 -23.59 -1.16 17.04
CA GLU A 117 -23.37 0.09 16.30
C GLU A 117 -21.92 0.61 16.47
N THR A 118 -21.30 0.48 17.66
CA THR A 118 -19.87 0.78 17.87
C THR A 118 -18.93 -0.39 17.53
N GLY A 119 -19.39 -1.36 16.72
CA GLY A 119 -18.55 -2.42 16.13
C GLY A 119 -18.12 -3.55 17.07
N ILE A 120 -17.09 -4.29 16.67
CA ILE A 120 -16.52 -5.41 17.43
C ILE A 120 -15.50 -4.88 18.43
N ILE A 121 -15.75 -5.10 19.73
CA ILE A 121 -14.76 -4.88 20.79
C ILE A 121 -14.31 -6.24 21.32
N GLY A 122 -13.01 -6.42 21.52
CA GLY A 122 -12.45 -7.60 22.18
C GLY A 122 -11.30 -7.23 23.10
N ILE A 123 -11.35 -7.69 24.34
CA ILE A 123 -10.47 -7.30 25.44
C ILE A 123 -10.00 -8.52 26.22
N VAL A 124 -8.78 -8.47 26.74
CA VAL A 124 -8.20 -9.54 27.57
C VAL A 124 -8.14 -9.08 29.03
N ASP A 125 -8.52 -9.96 29.95
CA ASP A 125 -8.37 -9.72 31.39
C ASP A 125 -6.86 -9.62 31.77
N PRO A 126 -6.40 -8.64 32.57
CA PRO A 126 -4.98 -8.44 32.88
C PRO A 126 -4.27 -9.64 33.54
N GLU A 127 -4.98 -10.51 34.27
CA GLU A 127 -4.40 -11.76 34.79
C GLU A 127 -4.39 -12.91 33.77
N CYS A 128 -4.85 -12.66 32.54
CA CYS A 128 -5.05 -13.62 31.45
C CYS A 128 -6.06 -14.74 31.79
N ARG A 129 -7.12 -14.42 32.56
CA ARG A 129 -8.15 -15.40 32.97
C ARG A 129 -9.21 -15.66 31.87
N MET A 130 -9.53 -14.65 31.07
CA MET A 130 -10.52 -14.72 29.99
C MET A 130 -10.28 -13.68 28.89
N ILE A 131 -10.91 -13.89 27.75
CA ILE A 131 -11.15 -12.85 26.73
C ILE A 131 -12.65 -12.50 26.77
N GLY A 132 -12.96 -11.21 26.84
CA GLY A 132 -14.31 -10.66 26.72
C GLY A 132 -14.51 -10.07 25.33
N LEU A 133 -15.66 -10.34 24.71
CA LEU A 133 -16.02 -9.88 23.36
C LEU A 133 -17.41 -9.24 23.37
N ARG A 134 -17.53 -8.01 22.89
CA ARG A 134 -18.81 -7.35 22.58
C ARG A 134 -19.02 -7.39 21.07
N LEU A 135 -19.86 -8.32 20.63
CA LEU A 135 -20.18 -8.56 19.21
C LEU A 135 -21.59 -8.12 18.83
N TYR A 136 -22.54 -8.23 19.77
CA TYR A 136 -23.96 -8.01 19.54
C TYR A 136 -24.59 -7.25 20.72
N ASP A 137 -25.66 -6.50 20.43
CA ASP A 137 -26.36 -5.69 21.43
C ASP A 137 -26.93 -6.57 22.57
N GLY A 138 -26.70 -6.17 23.82
CA GLY A 138 -27.17 -6.90 25.01
C GLY A 138 -26.49 -8.26 25.29
N LEU A 139 -25.39 -8.58 24.60
CA LEU A 139 -24.64 -9.85 24.78
C LEU A 139 -23.14 -9.61 24.95
N PHE A 140 -22.60 -10.00 26.10
CA PHE A 140 -21.16 -10.05 26.36
C PHE A 140 -20.67 -11.50 26.29
N LYS A 141 -19.81 -11.81 25.32
CA LYS A 141 -19.34 -13.16 25.05
C LYS A 141 -17.98 -13.38 25.71
N VAL A 142 -17.84 -14.46 26.48
CA VAL A 142 -16.65 -14.77 27.28
C VAL A 142 -15.99 -16.05 26.78
N ILE A 143 -14.69 -15.99 26.50
CA ILE A 143 -13.83 -17.14 26.20
C ILE A 143 -12.93 -17.41 27.42
N PRO A 144 -13.08 -18.55 28.12
CA PRO A 144 -12.14 -18.98 29.15
C PRO A 144 -10.76 -19.29 28.55
N LEU A 145 -9.69 -18.77 29.16
CA LEU A 145 -8.30 -18.99 28.73
C LEU A 145 -7.67 -20.27 29.31
N ASP A 146 -8.47 -21.32 29.45
CA ASP A 146 -8.00 -22.65 29.85
C ASP A 146 -7.07 -23.25 28.78
N ARG A 147 -5.94 -23.85 29.19
CA ARG A 147 -4.93 -24.42 28.26
C ARG A 147 -5.47 -25.52 27.33
N ASP A 148 -6.62 -26.13 27.68
CA ASP A 148 -7.30 -27.15 26.89
C ASP A 148 -8.33 -26.59 25.89
N ASN A 149 -8.68 -25.29 25.95
CA ASN A 149 -9.72 -24.67 25.12
C ASN A 149 -9.26 -24.36 23.68
N ARG A 150 -8.70 -25.36 22.98
CA ARG A 150 -8.13 -25.23 21.62
C ARG A 150 -9.15 -24.88 20.52
N GLU A 151 -10.44 -25.06 20.83
CA GLU A 151 -11.59 -24.76 19.97
C GLU A 151 -12.19 -23.36 20.26
N LEU A 152 -11.60 -22.59 21.20
CA LEU A 152 -12.07 -21.27 21.65
C LEU A 152 -13.58 -21.23 21.96
N LYS A 153 -14.07 -22.25 22.65
CA LYS A 153 -15.47 -22.34 23.09
C LYS A 153 -15.76 -21.19 24.04
N ALA A 154 -16.76 -20.40 23.65
CA ALA A 154 -17.25 -19.25 24.40
C ALA A 154 -18.61 -19.55 25.06
N PHE A 155 -19.04 -18.66 25.95
CA PHE A 155 -20.43 -18.56 26.39
C PHE A 155 -20.87 -17.09 26.41
N ASN A 156 -22.18 -16.83 26.30
CA ASN A 156 -22.72 -15.48 26.35
C ASN A 156 -23.29 -15.20 27.74
N ILE A 157 -22.99 -14.02 28.27
CA ILE A 157 -23.66 -13.42 29.42
C ILE A 157 -24.60 -12.35 28.85
N ARG A 158 -25.81 -12.26 29.40
CA ARG A 158 -26.76 -11.19 29.06
C ARG A 158 -26.32 -9.89 29.74
N LEU A 159 -26.24 -8.82 28.96
CA LEU A 159 -25.97 -7.47 29.43
C LEU A 159 -27.28 -6.67 29.32
N GLU A 160 -27.69 -5.93 30.36
CA GLU A 160 -28.99 -5.25 30.40
C GLU A 160 -28.96 -3.93 29.60
N GLU A 161 -27.82 -3.26 29.64
CA GLU A 161 -27.48 -2.07 28.87
C GLU A 161 -27.25 -2.43 27.39
N LEU A 162 -28.06 -1.89 26.47
CA LEU A 162 -28.01 -2.28 25.05
C LEU A 162 -26.94 -1.50 24.26
N GLN A 163 -26.96 -0.17 24.32
CA GLN A 163 -26.02 0.70 23.60
C GLN A 163 -24.76 0.93 24.44
N VAL A 164 -23.89 -0.07 24.46
CA VAL A 164 -22.54 0.03 25.06
C VAL A 164 -21.59 0.74 24.09
N ILE A 165 -20.92 1.78 24.55
CA ILE A 165 -20.00 2.58 23.72
C ILE A 165 -18.63 1.88 23.65
N ASP A 166 -17.96 1.74 24.80
CA ASP A 166 -16.65 1.10 24.98
C ASP A 166 -16.61 0.25 26.27
N VAL A 167 -15.77 -0.79 26.31
CA VAL A 167 -15.63 -1.78 27.39
C VAL A 167 -14.16 -2.15 27.61
N HIS A 168 -13.68 -2.10 28.85
CA HIS A 168 -12.33 -2.52 29.22
C HIS A 168 -12.29 -3.31 30.55
N PHE A 169 -11.32 -4.21 30.72
CA PHE A 169 -11.07 -4.90 32.00
C PHE A 169 -10.21 -4.02 32.93
N LEU A 170 -10.56 -3.99 34.22
CA LEU A 170 -9.81 -3.27 35.26
C LEU A 170 -8.62 -4.07 35.80
N TYR A 171 -7.55 -3.35 36.15
CA TYR A 171 -6.38 -3.90 36.86
C TYR A 171 -6.63 -3.98 38.38
N GLY A 172 -5.89 -4.86 39.07
CA GLY A 172 -5.93 -5.01 40.54
C GLY A 172 -7.18 -5.71 41.11
N CYS A 173 -8.12 -6.17 40.27
CA CYS A 173 -9.36 -6.80 40.72
C CYS A 173 -9.22 -8.32 40.94
N GLN A 174 -9.63 -8.78 42.14
CA GLN A 174 -9.61 -10.21 42.53
C GLN A 174 -10.51 -11.07 41.62
N ALA A 175 -11.68 -10.55 41.24
CA ALA A 175 -12.49 -11.09 40.16
C ALA A 175 -12.15 -10.37 38.83
N PRO A 176 -12.34 -10.99 37.66
CA PRO A 176 -12.31 -10.29 36.38
C PRO A 176 -13.42 -9.25 36.36
N THR A 177 -13.06 -7.97 36.32
CA THR A 177 -14.02 -6.85 36.43
C THR A 177 -13.99 -6.03 35.15
N VAL A 178 -15.14 -5.91 34.48
CA VAL A 178 -15.30 -5.02 33.33
C VAL A 178 -15.80 -3.65 33.79
N CYS A 179 -15.32 -2.60 33.13
CA CYS A 179 -15.80 -1.22 33.22
C CYS A 179 -16.20 -0.77 31.82
N PHE A 180 -17.36 -0.13 31.68
CA PHE A 180 -17.89 0.26 30.38
C PHE A 180 -18.72 1.54 30.44
N ILE A 181 -18.71 2.28 29.33
CA ILE A 181 -19.63 3.39 29.05
C ILE A 181 -20.84 2.80 28.33
N TYR A 182 -22.05 3.19 28.73
CA TYR A 182 -23.27 2.90 27.97
C TYR A 182 -24.14 4.15 27.85
N GLN A 183 -25.02 4.16 26.85
CA GLN A 183 -25.99 5.21 26.61
C GLN A 183 -27.42 4.70 26.85
N ASP A 184 -28.24 5.51 27.53
CA ASP A 184 -29.68 5.32 27.66
C ASP A 184 -30.42 6.68 27.51
N PRO A 185 -31.77 6.73 27.51
CA PRO A 185 -32.52 7.97 27.33
C PRO A 185 -32.25 9.09 28.37
N GLN A 186 -31.50 8.82 29.44
CA GLN A 186 -31.06 9.80 30.45
C GLN A 186 -29.67 10.38 30.19
N GLY A 187 -28.85 9.77 29.33
CA GLY A 187 -27.49 10.24 28.99
C GLY A 187 -26.49 9.11 28.74
N ARG A 188 -25.19 9.42 28.86
CA ARG A 188 -24.13 8.41 28.98
C ARG A 188 -23.78 8.17 30.45
N HIS A 189 -23.50 6.91 30.76
CA HIS A 189 -23.37 6.38 32.11
C HIS A 189 -22.19 5.40 32.20
N VAL A 190 -21.61 5.20 33.39
CA VAL A 190 -20.43 4.31 33.59
C VAL A 190 -20.67 3.29 34.68
N LYS A 191 -20.44 2.01 34.37
CA LYS A 191 -20.80 0.89 35.23
C LYS A 191 -19.72 -0.18 35.25
N THR A 192 -19.63 -0.91 36.36
CA THR A 192 -18.76 -2.09 36.48
C THR A 192 -19.55 -3.36 36.79
N TYR A 193 -19.08 -4.49 36.27
CA TYR A 193 -19.55 -5.83 36.62
C TYR A 193 -18.37 -6.77 36.89
N GLU A 194 -18.51 -7.67 37.85
CA GLU A 194 -17.62 -8.82 38.04
C GLU A 194 -18.11 -10.02 37.21
N VAL A 195 -17.19 -10.75 36.59
CA VAL A 195 -17.50 -11.81 35.63
C VAL A 195 -17.24 -13.20 36.23
N SER A 196 -18.30 -13.88 36.67
CA SER A 196 -18.19 -15.22 37.27
C SER A 196 -18.05 -16.31 36.20
N LEU A 197 -16.83 -16.79 35.94
CA LEU A 197 -16.59 -17.94 35.04
C LEU A 197 -17.32 -19.22 35.47
N LYS A 198 -17.61 -19.34 36.77
CA LYS A 198 -18.25 -20.51 37.39
C LYS A 198 -19.76 -20.51 37.21
N GLU A 199 -20.41 -19.37 37.44
CA GLU A 199 -21.87 -19.22 37.34
C GLU A 199 -22.32 -18.77 35.95
N LYS A 200 -21.42 -18.19 35.16
CA LYS A 200 -21.64 -17.64 33.80
C LYS A 200 -22.60 -16.45 33.75
N GLU A 201 -22.63 -15.70 34.84
CA GLU A 201 -23.46 -14.50 35.02
C GLU A 201 -22.59 -13.33 35.53
N PHE A 202 -23.11 -12.10 35.38
CA PHE A 202 -22.49 -10.91 35.97
C PHE A 202 -22.86 -10.80 37.45
N SER A 203 -21.86 -10.55 38.29
CA SER A 203 -22.03 -10.06 39.65
C SER A 203 -21.88 -8.54 39.69
N LYS A 204 -22.49 -7.90 40.70
CA LYS A 204 -22.43 -6.44 40.87
C LYS A 204 -20.97 -5.99 41.06
N GLY A 205 -20.47 -5.15 40.17
CA GLY A 205 -19.10 -4.63 40.24
C GLY A 205 -18.87 -3.65 41.40
N PRO A 206 -17.60 -3.29 41.67
CA PRO A 206 -17.19 -2.52 42.84
C PRO A 206 -17.79 -1.10 42.89
N TRP A 207 -18.02 -0.44 41.75
CA TRP A 207 -18.55 0.93 41.70
C TRP A 207 -19.36 1.20 40.43
N LYS A 208 -20.16 2.28 40.46
CA LYS A 208 -20.84 2.86 39.29
C LYS A 208 -20.85 4.38 39.42
N GLN A 209 -20.81 5.07 38.29
CA GLN A 209 -21.15 6.48 38.19
C GLN A 209 -22.40 6.60 37.34
N GLU A 210 -23.42 7.32 37.83
CA GLU A 210 -24.62 7.53 37.04
C GLU A 210 -24.31 8.49 35.89
N ASN A 211 -24.21 9.80 36.09
CA ASN A 211 -23.98 10.71 34.95
C ASN A 211 -22.49 10.91 34.67
N VAL A 212 -22.07 10.69 33.41
CA VAL A 212 -20.80 11.18 32.83
C VAL A 212 -21.08 12.18 31.72
N GLU A 213 -20.04 12.67 31.02
CA GLU A 213 -20.21 13.57 29.87
C GLU A 213 -21.03 12.92 28.75
N ALA A 214 -21.90 13.70 28.11
CA ALA A 214 -22.74 13.23 27.01
C ALA A 214 -21.95 12.64 25.85
N GLU A 215 -20.72 13.13 25.59
CA GLU A 215 -19.81 12.65 24.56
C GLU A 215 -18.64 11.80 25.08
N ALA A 216 -18.77 11.19 26.27
CA ALA A 216 -17.83 10.18 26.76
C ALA A 216 -17.67 9.02 25.75
N SER A 217 -16.46 8.78 25.26
CA SER A 217 -16.16 7.91 24.11
C SER A 217 -15.26 6.72 24.42
N MET A 218 -14.30 6.86 25.36
CA MET A 218 -13.27 5.84 25.65
C MET A 218 -13.08 5.58 27.14
N VAL A 219 -12.80 4.32 27.50
CA VAL A 219 -12.43 3.84 28.83
C VAL A 219 -10.96 3.40 28.84
N ILE A 220 -10.07 4.14 29.50
CA ILE A 220 -8.68 3.72 29.70
C ILE A 220 -8.54 3.04 31.06
N PRO A 221 -8.34 1.71 31.15
CA PRO A 221 -8.06 1.04 32.42
C PRO A 221 -6.65 1.40 32.91
N VAL A 222 -6.56 1.91 34.15
CA VAL A 222 -5.29 2.36 34.73
C VAL A 222 -4.65 1.21 35.52
N PRO A 223 -3.36 0.89 35.29
CA PRO A 223 -2.68 -0.20 35.98
C PRO A 223 -2.36 0.15 37.44
N GLU A 224 -1.87 -0.85 38.17
CA GLU A 224 -1.21 -0.62 39.45
C GLU A 224 0.04 0.28 39.27
N PRO A 225 0.33 1.20 40.21
CA PRO A 225 -0.25 1.30 41.55
C PRO A 225 -1.56 2.10 41.65
N PHE A 226 -1.99 2.83 40.61
CA PHE A 226 -3.14 3.74 40.72
C PHE A 226 -4.48 3.01 40.68
N GLY A 227 -4.65 2.03 39.78
CA GLY A 227 -5.92 1.34 39.54
C GLY A 227 -7.04 2.25 39.01
N GLY A 228 -8.23 1.68 38.79
CA GLY A 228 -9.41 2.39 38.29
C GLY A 228 -9.43 2.59 36.78
N ALA A 229 -10.22 3.56 36.31
CA ALA A 229 -10.35 3.90 34.89
C ALA A 229 -10.40 5.42 34.66
N ILE A 230 -9.87 5.85 33.52
CA ILE A 230 -10.05 7.21 32.97
C ILE A 230 -11.13 7.13 31.89
N ILE A 231 -12.05 8.09 31.90
CA ILE A 231 -13.10 8.28 30.91
C ILE A 231 -12.79 9.57 30.14
N ILE A 232 -12.67 9.47 28.83
CA ILE A 232 -12.43 10.61 27.93
C ILE A 232 -13.73 10.99 27.23
N GLY A 233 -14.09 12.28 27.29
CA GLY A 233 -15.09 12.90 26.44
C GLY A 233 -14.47 13.91 25.46
N GLN A 234 -15.31 14.79 24.91
CA GLN A 234 -14.91 15.87 24.01
C GLN A 234 -14.50 17.14 24.79
N GLU A 235 -15.17 17.43 25.91
CA GLU A 235 -14.87 18.61 26.74
C GLU A 235 -14.06 18.29 28.00
N SER A 236 -14.17 17.07 28.54
CA SER A 236 -13.55 16.68 29.81
C SER A 236 -12.87 15.31 29.81
N ILE A 237 -11.93 15.16 30.74
CA ILE A 237 -11.31 13.87 31.09
C ILE A 237 -11.55 13.65 32.58
N THR A 238 -12.10 12.50 32.93
CA THR A 238 -12.44 12.15 34.32
C THR A 238 -11.81 10.83 34.75
N TYR A 239 -11.43 10.69 36.01
CA TYR A 239 -10.86 9.47 36.58
C TYR A 239 -11.76 8.94 37.70
N HIS A 240 -11.98 7.63 37.70
CA HIS A 240 -12.90 6.92 38.61
C HIS A 240 -12.23 5.70 39.22
N ASN A 241 -12.22 5.61 40.55
CA ASN A 241 -11.73 4.43 41.27
C ASN A 241 -12.44 4.30 42.64
N GLY A 242 -13.53 3.52 42.68
CA GLY A 242 -14.36 3.42 43.89
C GLY A 242 -15.00 4.76 44.25
N ASP A 243 -14.80 5.22 45.48
CA ASP A 243 -15.26 6.54 45.95
C ASP A 243 -14.43 7.72 45.40
N LYS A 244 -13.34 7.45 44.66
CA LYS A 244 -12.43 8.48 44.17
C LYS A 244 -12.82 8.95 42.77
N TYR A 245 -13.04 10.26 42.64
CA TYR A 245 -13.34 10.97 41.41
C TYR A 245 -12.39 12.16 41.22
N LEU A 246 -11.87 12.34 40.00
CA LEU A 246 -11.18 13.56 39.55
C LEU A 246 -11.71 13.95 38.17
N ALA A 247 -11.69 15.25 37.83
CA ALA A 247 -12.17 15.76 36.56
C ALA A 247 -11.40 17.01 36.12
N ILE A 248 -11.01 17.06 34.85
CA ILE A 248 -10.41 18.22 34.21
C ILE A 248 -11.12 18.53 32.89
N ALA A 249 -11.18 19.80 32.51
CA ALA A 249 -11.71 20.26 31.22
C ALA A 249 -10.72 21.24 30.55
N PRO A 250 -9.62 20.76 29.94
CA PRO A 250 -8.65 21.61 29.26
C PRO A 250 -9.28 22.30 28.03
N PRO A 251 -9.21 23.63 27.88
CA PRO A 251 -9.76 24.32 26.71
C PRO A 251 -9.20 23.87 25.35
N THR A 252 -8.07 23.16 25.35
CA THR A 252 -7.42 22.61 24.16
C THR A 252 -8.11 21.36 23.60
N ILE A 253 -8.76 20.52 24.43
CA ILE A 253 -9.38 19.27 23.94
C ILE A 253 -10.76 19.52 23.31
N LYS A 254 -11.48 20.56 23.75
CA LYS A 254 -12.76 20.98 23.16
C LYS A 254 -12.66 21.33 21.65
N GLN A 255 -11.46 21.56 21.12
CA GLN A 255 -11.27 21.93 19.71
C GLN A 255 -11.31 20.74 18.73
N SER A 256 -11.08 19.50 19.17
CA SER A 256 -11.15 18.33 18.29
C SER A 256 -11.28 17.04 19.10
N THR A 257 -12.10 16.11 18.61
CA THR A 257 -12.40 14.88 19.34
C THR A 257 -11.19 13.94 19.40
N ILE A 258 -10.83 13.53 20.62
CA ILE A 258 -9.78 12.53 20.86
C ILE A 258 -10.32 11.15 20.42
N VAL A 259 -9.55 10.42 19.62
CA VAL A 259 -9.98 9.16 18.97
C VAL A 259 -9.12 7.95 19.31
N CYS A 260 -7.88 8.15 19.80
CA CYS A 260 -7.04 7.04 20.23
C CYS A 260 -6.13 7.43 21.41
N HIS A 261 -5.64 6.42 22.11
CA HIS A 261 -4.74 6.58 23.25
C HIS A 261 -3.65 5.51 23.28
N ASN A 262 -2.55 5.78 23.99
CA ASN A 262 -1.53 4.77 24.30
C ASN A 262 -0.87 5.02 25.66
N ARG A 263 -0.52 3.95 26.38
CA ARG A 263 0.16 4.04 27.69
C ARG A 263 1.68 4.08 27.49
N VAL A 264 2.32 5.18 27.91
CA VAL A 264 3.78 5.36 27.79
C VAL A 264 4.51 4.64 28.93
N ASP A 265 4.12 4.90 30.17
CA ASP A 265 4.74 4.26 31.34
C ASP A 265 3.94 3.02 31.77
N PRO A 266 4.57 1.85 31.99
CA PRO A 266 3.87 0.64 32.42
C PRO A 266 3.02 0.79 33.70
N ASN A 267 3.36 1.75 34.56
CA ASN A 267 2.65 2.09 35.80
C ASN A 267 1.49 3.10 35.61
N GLY A 268 1.19 3.54 34.38
CA GLY A 268 0.14 4.51 34.08
C GLY A 268 0.44 5.97 34.41
N SER A 269 1.69 6.36 34.69
CA SER A 269 2.02 7.77 34.98
C SER A 269 1.85 8.72 33.78
N ARG A 270 1.95 8.21 32.55
CA ARG A 270 1.86 8.98 31.30
C ARG A 270 1.10 8.21 30.21
N TYR A 271 0.23 8.93 29.50
CA TYR A 271 -0.52 8.47 28.34
C TYR A 271 -0.40 9.45 27.18
N LEU A 272 -0.29 8.95 25.96
CA LEU A 272 -0.45 9.74 24.74
C LEU A 272 -1.91 9.69 24.30
N LEU A 273 -2.44 10.81 23.82
CA LEU A 273 -3.79 10.95 23.27
C LEU A 273 -3.70 11.62 21.87
N GLY A 274 -4.41 11.09 20.89
CA GLY A 274 -4.47 11.63 19.52
C GLY A 274 -5.89 12.06 19.13
N ASP A 275 -6.02 13.22 18.49
CA ASP A 275 -7.30 13.76 18.00
C ASP A 275 -7.48 13.70 16.47
N MET A 276 -8.70 14.02 16.02
CA MET A 276 -9.08 14.04 14.59
C MET A 276 -8.33 15.10 13.76
N ASP A 277 -7.85 16.17 14.40
CA ASP A 277 -7.01 17.19 13.78
C ASP A 277 -5.52 16.76 13.73
N GLY A 278 -5.21 15.54 14.22
CA GLY A 278 -3.87 14.97 14.28
C GLY A 278 -2.94 15.73 15.24
N ARG A 279 -3.47 16.22 16.35
CA ARG A 279 -2.66 16.76 17.46
C ARG A 279 -2.34 15.64 18.44
N LEU A 280 -1.15 15.71 19.03
CA LEU A 280 -0.67 14.73 20.00
C LEU A 280 -0.55 15.38 21.38
N PHE A 281 -1.33 14.89 22.34
CA PHE A 281 -1.29 15.33 23.73
C PHE A 281 -0.62 14.28 24.62
N MET A 282 -0.03 14.74 25.72
CA MET A 282 0.38 13.93 26.86
C MET A 282 -0.59 14.18 28.02
N LEU A 283 -1.23 13.12 28.50
CA LEU A 283 -1.96 13.09 29.76
C LEU A 283 -1.05 12.51 30.85
N LEU A 284 -0.76 13.32 31.87
CA LEU A 284 0.06 12.97 33.02
C LEU A 284 -0.82 12.75 34.26
N LEU A 285 -0.50 11.70 35.00
CA LEU A 285 -1.14 11.36 36.28
C LEU A 285 -0.19 11.78 37.42
N GLU A 286 -0.50 12.87 38.12
CA GLU A 286 0.35 13.34 39.22
C GLU A 286 0.24 12.41 40.43
N LYS A 287 1.33 11.80 40.86
CA LYS A 287 1.36 10.96 42.07
C LYS A 287 1.55 11.79 43.35
N GLU A 288 0.83 11.40 44.39
CA GLU A 288 1.07 11.77 45.79
C GLU A 288 1.31 10.49 46.58
N GLU A 289 2.32 10.51 47.45
CA GLU A 289 2.70 9.39 48.32
C GLU A 289 2.18 9.69 49.73
N LEU A 290 1.25 8.86 50.21
CA LEU A 290 0.67 9.03 51.55
C LEU A 290 1.65 8.59 52.64
N ILE A 291 1.37 9.03 53.87
CA ILE A 291 2.21 8.81 55.07
C ILE A 291 2.35 7.31 55.42
N ASP A 292 1.46 6.45 54.89
CA ASP A 292 1.50 4.99 55.02
C ASP A 292 2.28 4.27 53.89
N GLY A 293 2.81 5.01 52.91
CA GLY A 293 3.51 4.47 51.74
C GLY A 293 2.60 4.04 50.59
N SER A 294 1.29 4.29 50.67
CA SER A 294 0.38 4.08 49.53
C SER A 294 0.48 5.22 48.50
N MET A 295 0.43 4.87 47.21
CA MET A 295 0.55 5.82 46.11
C MET A 295 -0.83 6.16 45.55
N VAL A 296 -1.12 7.46 45.48
CA VAL A 296 -2.47 7.98 45.30
C VAL A 296 -2.46 9.07 44.23
N LEU A 297 -3.39 9.01 43.26
CA LEU A 297 -3.48 9.98 42.17
C LEU A 297 -3.91 11.37 42.68
N LYS A 298 -3.03 12.37 42.63
CA LYS A 298 -3.28 13.73 43.11
C LYS A 298 -4.16 14.53 42.15
N ASP A 299 -3.77 14.59 40.88
CA ASP A 299 -4.37 15.44 39.86
C ASP A 299 -4.11 14.87 38.45
N LEU A 300 -4.83 15.39 37.46
CA LEU A 300 -4.66 15.07 36.03
C LEU A 300 -4.16 16.32 35.29
N ARG A 301 -3.18 16.15 34.39
CA ARG A 301 -2.63 17.27 33.62
C ARG A 301 -2.47 16.91 32.15
N VAL A 302 -2.97 17.76 31.25
CA VAL A 302 -2.81 17.60 29.79
C VAL A 302 -1.84 18.64 29.25
N GLU A 303 -0.87 18.20 28.45
CA GLU A 303 0.07 19.04 27.71
C GLU A 303 -0.02 18.71 26.21
N LEU A 304 -0.05 19.72 25.35
CA LEU A 304 0.08 19.53 23.89
C LEU A 304 1.56 19.33 23.55
N LEU A 305 1.89 18.26 22.83
CA LEU A 305 3.26 17.97 22.35
C LEU A 305 3.54 18.56 20.97
N GLY A 306 2.51 18.63 20.12
CA GLY A 306 2.60 19.10 18.73
C GLY A 306 1.58 18.41 17.83
N GLU A 307 1.91 18.32 16.54
CA GLU A 307 1.09 17.65 15.53
C GLU A 307 1.79 16.43 14.92
N THR A 308 0.96 15.46 14.53
CA THR A 308 1.30 14.19 13.87
C THR A 308 0.34 13.95 12.70
N SER A 309 0.55 12.85 11.95
CA SER A 309 -0.53 12.25 11.15
C SER A 309 -1.79 12.04 12.00
N ILE A 310 -2.98 12.11 11.41
CA ILE A 310 -4.23 11.76 12.10
C ILE A 310 -4.16 10.29 12.54
N ALA A 311 -4.25 10.04 13.84
CA ALA A 311 -3.90 8.76 14.45
C ALA A 311 -5.13 7.86 14.63
N GLU A 312 -5.14 6.71 13.96
CA GLU A 312 -6.10 5.61 14.23
C GLU A 312 -5.63 4.80 15.45
N CYS A 313 -4.32 4.55 15.54
CA CYS A 313 -3.69 3.93 16.68
C CYS A 313 -2.35 4.61 17.01
N LEU A 314 -2.06 4.71 18.31
CA LEU A 314 -0.78 5.18 18.83
C LEU A 314 -0.06 4.01 19.49
N THR A 315 1.26 3.94 19.36
CA THR A 315 2.08 2.97 20.09
C THR A 315 3.42 3.59 20.46
N TYR A 316 3.62 3.87 21.75
CA TYR A 316 4.94 4.19 22.28
C TYR A 316 5.86 2.97 22.13
N LEU A 317 7.11 3.20 21.72
CA LEU A 317 8.12 2.15 21.56
C LEU A 317 9.12 2.24 22.72
N ASP A 318 10.22 2.98 22.51
CA ASP A 318 11.18 3.33 23.56
C ASP A 318 11.92 4.64 23.17
N ASN A 319 12.73 5.20 24.07
CA ASN A 319 13.60 6.36 23.85
C ASN A 319 12.88 7.62 23.31
N GLY A 320 11.59 7.79 23.66
CA GLY A 320 10.77 8.90 23.18
C GLY A 320 10.17 8.69 21.79
N VAL A 321 10.40 7.55 21.13
CA VAL A 321 9.86 7.24 19.80
C VAL A 321 8.44 6.71 19.90
N VAL A 322 7.54 7.26 19.08
CA VAL A 322 6.15 6.85 18.96
C VAL A 322 5.90 6.39 17.53
N PHE A 323 5.27 5.23 17.36
CA PHE A 323 4.62 4.86 16.10
C PHE A 323 3.19 5.42 16.07
N VAL A 324 2.88 6.15 15.01
CA VAL A 324 1.55 6.69 14.73
C VAL A 324 0.99 5.91 13.54
N GLY A 325 0.11 4.95 13.83
CA GLY A 325 -0.63 4.23 12.81
C GLY A 325 -1.79 5.10 12.33
N SER A 326 -1.71 5.56 11.09
CA SER A 326 -2.79 6.30 10.45
C SER A 326 -3.59 5.37 9.52
N ARG A 327 -4.91 5.46 9.64
CA ARG A 327 -5.88 4.86 8.71
C ARG A 327 -6.19 5.79 7.56
N LEU A 328 -6.43 7.07 7.88
CA LEU A 328 -6.75 8.08 6.90
C LEU A 328 -5.55 8.41 6.04
N GLY A 329 -4.32 8.24 6.55
CA GLY A 329 -3.12 8.69 5.89
C GLY A 329 -1.84 7.91 6.12
N ASP A 330 -0.70 8.59 5.91
CA ASP A 330 0.62 7.97 6.07
C ASP A 330 0.94 7.74 7.55
N SER A 331 1.25 6.50 7.89
CA SER A 331 1.72 6.10 9.21
C SER A 331 3.20 6.46 9.38
N GLN A 332 3.57 7.01 10.54
CA GLN A 332 4.91 7.54 10.77
C GLN A 332 5.56 7.00 12.06
N LEU A 333 6.88 6.91 12.05
CA LEU A 333 7.70 6.82 13.26
C LEU A 333 8.10 8.25 13.64
N VAL A 334 7.79 8.75 14.83
CA VAL A 334 7.90 10.19 15.13
C VAL A 334 9.35 10.65 15.36
N LYS A 335 10.06 10.86 14.25
CA LYS A 335 10.66 12.16 13.89
C LYS A 335 10.09 12.51 12.50
N LEU A 336 9.63 13.76 12.34
CA LEU A 336 8.54 14.19 11.42
C LEU A 336 8.69 13.93 9.91
N VAL A 337 7.52 13.97 9.22
CA VAL A 337 7.24 14.14 7.75
C VAL A 337 6.94 12.84 6.96
N THR A 338 6.14 12.79 5.88
CA THR A 338 4.67 13.00 5.57
C THR A 338 4.38 12.23 4.24
N CYS A 339 3.24 12.19 3.50
CA CYS A 339 1.90 12.83 3.50
C CYS A 339 0.92 12.03 2.59
N SER A 340 -0.24 11.59 3.08
CA SER A 340 -1.32 11.01 2.23
C SER A 340 -2.63 11.01 2.99
N GLY A 341 -3.80 11.16 2.34
CA GLY A 341 -5.07 10.89 3.02
C GLY A 341 -6.21 11.89 2.86
N ALA A 342 -6.80 12.27 4.00
CA ALA A 342 -7.95 13.16 4.14
C ALA A 342 -7.66 14.29 5.14
N PHE A 343 -8.49 15.33 5.13
CA PHE A 343 -8.30 16.57 5.89
C PHE A 343 -6.88 17.13 5.66
N LYS A 344 -6.09 17.34 6.73
CA LYS A 344 -4.74 17.90 6.63
C LYS A 344 -3.72 16.99 5.95
N GLU A 345 -4.00 15.69 5.86
CA GLU A 345 -3.11 14.72 5.23
C GLU A 345 -3.36 14.59 3.71
N GLY A 346 -4.38 15.27 3.17
CA GLY A 346 -4.77 15.17 1.77
C GLY A 346 -3.62 15.37 0.79
N SER A 347 -3.41 14.42 -0.12
CA SER A 347 -2.33 14.42 -1.10
C SER A 347 -2.74 13.70 -2.39
N LEU A 348 -2.05 13.98 -3.50
CA LEU A 348 -2.10 13.18 -4.71
C LEU A 348 -0.98 12.14 -4.70
N ARG A 349 -1.33 10.89 -5.03
CA ARG A 349 -0.42 9.74 -5.06
C ARG A 349 -0.29 9.23 -6.50
N ILE A 350 0.89 9.38 -7.09
CA ILE A 350 1.20 8.98 -8.47
C ILE A 350 1.92 7.64 -8.41
N ILE A 351 1.25 6.58 -8.85
CA ILE A 351 1.73 5.20 -8.71
C ILE A 351 2.22 4.71 -10.08
N ARG A 352 3.54 4.51 -10.19
CA ARG A 352 4.23 4.06 -11.41
C ARG A 352 4.76 2.65 -11.21
N ASN A 353 4.64 1.79 -12.22
CA ASN A 353 5.22 0.46 -12.19
C ASN A 353 6.72 0.51 -12.51
N GLY A 354 7.54 -0.21 -11.76
CA GLY A 354 9.00 -0.19 -11.88
C GLY A 354 9.68 1.03 -11.24
N ILE A 355 11.00 0.96 -11.17
CA ILE A 355 11.91 1.93 -10.53
C ILE A 355 12.35 2.97 -11.57
N GLY A 356 12.33 4.25 -11.26
CA GLY A 356 12.87 5.31 -12.12
C GLY A 356 14.38 5.53 -11.94
N ILE A 357 14.96 6.28 -12.88
CA ILE A 357 16.31 6.84 -12.78
C ILE A 357 16.15 8.36 -12.91
N HIS A 358 16.73 9.10 -11.97
CA HIS A 358 16.82 10.54 -12.01
C HIS A 358 18.07 10.93 -12.80
N GLU A 359 17.91 11.13 -14.11
CA GLU A 359 19.00 11.53 -15.00
C GLU A 359 19.57 12.90 -14.60
N HIS A 360 20.85 12.95 -14.26
CA HIS A 360 21.60 14.17 -13.92
C HIS A 360 22.45 14.64 -15.09
N ALA A 361 23.04 13.70 -15.85
CA ALA A 361 23.77 13.98 -17.09
C ALA A 361 23.50 12.93 -18.15
N SER A 362 23.58 13.31 -19.43
CA SER A 362 23.43 12.42 -20.58
C SER A 362 24.38 12.86 -21.69
N ILE A 363 25.12 11.90 -22.27
CA ILE A 363 26.24 12.13 -23.18
C ILE A 363 26.12 11.15 -24.37
N ASP A 364 26.13 11.68 -25.60
CA ASP A 364 25.98 10.90 -26.84
C ASP A 364 27.25 10.09 -27.20
N LEU A 365 27.50 9.00 -26.46
CA LEU A 365 28.61 8.07 -26.66
C LEU A 365 28.12 6.68 -27.15
N PRO A 366 28.02 6.46 -28.48
CA PRO A 366 27.50 5.22 -29.03
C PRO A 366 28.49 4.05 -28.94
N GLY A 367 27.95 2.83 -28.84
CA GLY A 367 28.73 1.60 -29.03
C GLY A 367 29.60 1.15 -27.85
N ILE A 368 29.35 1.67 -26.63
CA ILE A 368 30.01 1.26 -25.38
C ILE A 368 29.92 -0.27 -25.17
N LYS A 369 30.95 -0.84 -24.53
CA LYS A 369 31.17 -2.26 -24.25
C LYS A 369 31.56 -2.59 -22.79
N GLY A 370 31.58 -1.59 -21.92
CA GLY A 370 31.85 -1.72 -20.48
C GLY A 370 32.10 -0.36 -19.85
N LEU A 371 31.79 -0.25 -18.55
CA LEU A 371 31.94 0.94 -17.72
C LEU A 371 32.57 0.53 -16.38
N TRP A 372 33.54 1.30 -15.87
CA TRP A 372 34.09 1.12 -14.52
C TRP A 372 34.49 2.46 -13.90
N PRO A 373 34.14 2.73 -12.62
CA PRO A 373 34.65 3.88 -11.89
C PRO A 373 36.13 3.67 -11.50
N LEU A 374 36.84 4.78 -11.32
CA LEU A 374 38.21 4.83 -10.82
C LEU A 374 38.41 6.03 -9.89
N ARG A 375 39.28 5.85 -8.91
CA ARG A 375 39.83 6.89 -8.04
C ARG A 375 41.29 7.17 -8.42
N SER A 376 41.56 8.37 -8.94
CA SER A 376 42.87 8.84 -9.36
C SER A 376 43.86 8.98 -8.18
N GLU A 377 43.37 9.37 -7.00
CA GLU A 377 44.20 9.64 -5.82
C GLU A 377 43.87 8.68 -4.66
N ALA A 378 44.89 8.17 -3.96
CA ALA A 378 44.71 7.25 -2.83
C ALA A 378 44.04 7.89 -1.60
N ASN A 379 44.05 9.23 -1.52
CA ASN A 379 43.47 10.00 -0.42
C ASN A 379 41.98 10.36 -0.64
N ARG A 380 41.42 10.07 -1.83
CA ARG A 380 40.00 10.36 -2.14
C ARG A 380 39.14 9.14 -1.85
N GLU A 381 38.01 9.35 -1.19
CA GLU A 381 36.99 8.33 -0.99
C GLU A 381 36.00 8.29 -2.16
N THR A 382 35.80 9.42 -2.85
CA THR A 382 34.99 9.59 -4.06
C THR A 382 35.74 9.22 -5.35
N ASP A 383 34.98 8.71 -6.32
CA ASP A 383 35.37 8.49 -7.71
C ASP A 383 35.58 9.83 -8.45
N ASP A 384 36.63 9.90 -9.25
CA ASP A 384 36.94 11.08 -10.08
C ASP A 384 37.28 10.72 -11.54
N MET A 385 37.21 9.44 -11.91
CA MET A 385 37.37 8.96 -13.28
C MET A 385 36.36 7.86 -13.62
N LEU A 386 35.96 7.81 -14.89
CA LEU A 386 35.06 6.79 -15.45
C LEU A 386 35.68 6.23 -16.74
N VAL A 387 35.97 4.92 -16.76
CA VAL A 387 36.58 4.25 -17.92
C VAL A 387 35.49 3.62 -18.79
N LEU A 388 35.57 3.87 -20.10
CA LEU A 388 34.66 3.33 -21.10
C LEU A 388 35.40 2.44 -22.09
N SER A 389 35.00 1.17 -22.17
CA SER A 389 35.46 0.29 -23.24
C SER A 389 34.57 0.40 -24.47
N PHE A 390 35.18 0.29 -25.65
CA PHE A 390 34.54 0.18 -26.95
C PHE A 390 35.12 -1.02 -27.71
N VAL A 391 34.64 -1.28 -28.93
CA VAL A 391 35.20 -2.36 -29.78
C VAL A 391 36.60 -1.98 -30.23
N GLY A 392 37.62 -2.60 -29.64
CA GLY A 392 39.04 -2.41 -29.98
C GLY A 392 39.72 -1.17 -29.38
N GLN A 393 39.04 -0.37 -28.56
CA GLN A 393 39.64 0.80 -27.89
C GLN A 393 39.03 1.05 -26.50
N THR A 394 39.69 1.86 -25.69
CA THR A 394 39.29 2.28 -24.33
C THR A 394 39.49 3.79 -24.20
N ARG A 395 38.57 4.49 -23.52
CA ARG A 395 38.65 5.91 -23.19
C ARG A 395 38.54 6.11 -21.68
N VAL A 396 39.09 7.19 -21.15
CA VAL A 396 38.93 7.60 -19.75
C VAL A 396 38.27 8.97 -19.73
N LEU A 397 37.22 9.13 -18.94
CA LEU A 397 36.66 10.43 -18.59
C LEU A 397 37.10 10.81 -17.18
N MET A 398 37.31 12.10 -16.94
CA MET A 398 37.59 12.70 -15.63
C MET A 398 36.39 13.53 -15.19
N LEU A 399 36.07 13.48 -13.89
CA LEU A 399 34.89 14.09 -13.29
C LEU A 399 35.32 15.26 -12.41
N ASN A 400 35.26 16.46 -12.95
CA ASN A 400 35.61 17.71 -12.29
C ASN A 400 34.35 18.33 -11.65
N GLY A 401 33.85 17.68 -10.58
CA GLY A 401 32.52 17.96 -10.05
C GLY A 401 31.44 17.48 -11.02
N GLU A 402 30.65 18.40 -11.56
CA GLU A 402 29.64 18.11 -12.61
C GLU A 402 30.23 18.14 -14.04
N GLU A 403 31.46 18.63 -14.26
CA GLU A 403 32.06 18.67 -15.59
C GLU A 403 32.74 17.33 -15.95
N VAL A 404 32.51 16.85 -17.17
CA VAL A 404 32.98 15.55 -17.67
C VAL A 404 33.90 15.76 -18.88
N GLU A 405 35.19 15.48 -18.73
CA GLU A 405 36.22 15.71 -19.77
C GLU A 405 36.94 14.41 -20.17
N GLU A 406 37.37 14.28 -21.43
CA GLU A 406 38.15 13.11 -21.90
C GLU A 406 39.65 13.26 -21.55
N THR A 407 40.26 12.20 -21.00
CA THR A 407 41.62 12.21 -20.47
C THR A 407 42.39 10.91 -20.78
N GLU A 408 43.69 10.89 -20.51
CA GLU A 408 44.58 9.74 -20.72
C GLU A 408 45.22 9.29 -19.39
N LEU A 409 45.29 7.97 -19.14
CA LEU A 409 46.01 7.38 -18.00
C LEU A 409 47.32 6.72 -18.49
N PRO A 410 48.52 7.24 -18.16
CA PRO A 410 49.79 6.81 -18.76
C PRO A 410 50.16 5.32 -18.65
N GLY A 411 49.66 4.61 -17.63
CA GLY A 411 49.87 3.16 -17.48
C GLY A 411 48.89 2.28 -18.27
N PHE A 412 47.74 2.83 -18.65
CA PHE A 412 46.66 2.13 -19.35
C PHE A 412 46.95 2.05 -20.86
N VAL A 413 46.22 1.17 -21.55
CA VAL A 413 46.22 1.06 -23.02
C VAL A 413 44.87 1.51 -23.56
N ASP A 414 44.93 2.51 -24.44
CA ASP A 414 43.83 3.12 -25.18
C ASP A 414 43.42 2.29 -26.42
N ASN A 415 44.40 1.72 -27.13
CA ASN A 415 44.23 1.02 -28.41
C ASN A 415 43.81 -0.47 -28.28
N GLN A 416 43.24 -0.84 -27.13
CA GLN A 416 42.66 -2.18 -26.91
C GLN A 416 41.32 -2.08 -26.18
N GLN A 417 40.50 -3.11 -26.35
CA GLN A 417 39.28 -3.29 -25.56
C GLN A 417 39.64 -3.69 -24.13
N THR A 418 39.05 -3.01 -23.14
CA THR A 418 39.14 -3.36 -21.71
C THR A 418 38.00 -4.32 -21.34
N PHE A 419 38.31 -5.35 -20.56
CA PHE A 419 37.33 -6.29 -19.99
C PHE A 419 37.04 -6.01 -18.51
N PHE A 420 37.99 -5.42 -17.80
CA PHE A 420 37.84 -4.93 -16.43
C PHE A 420 38.89 -3.87 -16.15
N CYS A 421 38.55 -2.85 -15.36
CA CYS A 421 39.54 -2.04 -14.66
C CYS A 421 38.96 -1.56 -13.32
N GLY A 422 39.83 -1.17 -12.39
CA GLY A 422 39.43 -0.78 -11.04
C GLY A 422 40.61 -0.44 -10.13
N ASN A 423 40.31 0.18 -8.98
CA ASN A 423 41.26 0.29 -7.87
C ASN A 423 41.43 -1.07 -7.17
N VAL A 424 42.67 -1.42 -6.85
CA VAL A 424 43.05 -2.67 -6.20
C VAL A 424 43.96 -2.40 -4.99
N ALA A 425 44.32 -3.46 -4.25
CA ALA A 425 45.15 -3.37 -3.07
C ALA A 425 46.50 -2.66 -3.32
N HIS A 426 47.12 -2.17 -2.25
CA HIS A 426 48.44 -1.52 -2.27
C HIS A 426 48.53 -0.20 -3.09
N GLN A 427 47.43 0.56 -3.16
CA GLN A 427 47.35 1.87 -3.84
C GLN A 427 47.69 1.77 -5.35
N GLN A 428 47.01 0.84 -6.00
CA GLN A 428 47.26 0.46 -7.39
C GLN A 428 45.95 0.42 -8.19
N LEU A 429 46.08 0.61 -9.49
CA LEU A 429 45.01 0.49 -10.48
C LEU A 429 45.31 -0.73 -11.35
N ILE A 430 44.29 -1.48 -11.74
CA ILE A 430 44.43 -2.61 -12.67
C ILE A 430 43.66 -2.34 -13.96
N GLN A 431 44.22 -2.76 -15.10
CA GLN A 431 43.52 -2.83 -16.38
C GLN A 431 43.71 -4.23 -16.97
N ILE A 432 42.61 -4.87 -17.35
CA ILE A 432 42.59 -6.15 -18.04
C ILE A 432 42.10 -5.92 -19.46
N THR A 433 42.97 -6.12 -20.45
CA THR A 433 42.64 -6.00 -21.87
C THR A 433 42.57 -7.38 -22.53
N SER A 434 42.26 -7.43 -23.83
CA SER A 434 42.36 -8.67 -24.61
C SER A 434 43.79 -9.22 -24.72
N GLY A 435 44.83 -8.39 -24.56
CA GLY A 435 46.23 -8.80 -24.73
C GLY A 435 47.05 -8.99 -23.44
N SER A 436 46.63 -8.43 -22.31
CA SER A 436 47.41 -8.44 -21.06
C SER A 436 46.61 -8.00 -19.83
N VAL A 437 47.09 -8.36 -18.64
CA VAL A 437 46.74 -7.66 -17.38
C VAL A 437 47.86 -6.70 -17.03
N ARG A 438 47.51 -5.46 -16.68
CA ARG A 438 48.44 -4.35 -16.41
C ARG A 438 48.16 -3.79 -15.03
N LEU A 439 49.19 -3.67 -14.21
CA LEU A 439 49.16 -3.14 -12.85
C LEU A 439 49.91 -1.80 -12.81
N VAL A 440 49.24 -0.76 -12.33
CA VAL A 440 49.65 0.65 -12.42
C VAL A 440 49.68 1.24 -11.01
N THR A 441 50.70 2.03 -10.66
CA THR A 441 50.73 2.74 -9.36
C THR A 441 49.83 3.97 -9.41
N GLN A 442 49.06 4.21 -8.34
CA GLN A 442 48.14 5.34 -8.26
C GLN A 442 48.91 6.69 -8.20
N ASP A 443 50.04 6.75 -7.49
CA ASP A 443 50.85 7.98 -7.31
C ASP A 443 51.44 8.54 -8.61
N SER A 444 52.19 7.73 -9.35
CA SER A 444 52.89 8.19 -10.57
C SER A 444 52.19 7.79 -11.87
N LYS A 445 51.05 7.08 -11.78
CA LYS A 445 50.24 6.57 -12.89
C LYS A 445 51.02 5.73 -13.91
N ALA A 446 52.19 5.21 -13.51
CA ALA A 446 53.07 4.40 -14.32
C ALA A 446 52.78 2.89 -14.19
N LEU A 447 53.04 2.13 -15.25
CA LEU A 447 53.01 0.67 -15.25
C LEU A 447 54.10 0.11 -14.32
N ILE A 448 53.71 -0.76 -13.39
CA ILE A 448 54.62 -1.49 -12.49
C ILE A 448 54.84 -2.93 -12.98
N SER A 449 53.75 -3.61 -13.34
CA SER A 449 53.75 -5.03 -13.69
C SER A 449 52.79 -5.32 -14.85
N GLU A 450 53.11 -6.31 -15.66
CA GLU A 450 52.30 -6.74 -16.80
C GLU A 450 52.34 -8.27 -16.91
N TRP A 451 51.18 -8.92 -16.80
CA TRP A 451 51.03 -10.34 -17.05
C TRP A 451 50.52 -10.58 -18.47
N LYS A 452 51.12 -11.57 -19.15
CA LYS A 452 50.81 -11.99 -20.51
C LYS A 452 50.74 -13.51 -20.59
N GLU A 453 49.85 -14.02 -21.44
CA GLU A 453 49.64 -15.45 -21.62
C GLU A 453 50.88 -16.13 -22.24
N PRO A 454 51.34 -17.29 -21.75
CA PRO A 454 52.63 -17.88 -22.15
C PRO A 454 52.82 -18.24 -23.63
N GLN A 455 51.75 -18.31 -24.41
CA GLN A 455 51.73 -18.60 -25.85
C GLN A 455 51.32 -17.37 -26.69
N GLY A 456 51.09 -16.22 -26.07
CA GLY A 456 50.61 -15.00 -26.73
C GLY A 456 49.14 -15.05 -27.17
N ARG A 457 48.32 -15.89 -26.54
CA ARG A 457 46.87 -15.98 -26.83
C ARG A 457 46.11 -14.88 -26.10
N ASN A 458 45.05 -14.37 -26.73
CA ASN A 458 44.19 -13.35 -26.14
C ASN A 458 43.38 -13.90 -24.95
N ILE A 459 43.16 -13.04 -23.95
CA ILE A 459 42.19 -13.27 -22.87
C ILE A 459 40.78 -13.28 -23.48
N SER A 460 39.89 -14.17 -23.00
CA SER A 460 38.51 -14.30 -23.47
C SER A 460 37.45 -13.86 -22.44
N VAL A 461 37.73 -14.06 -21.15
CA VAL A 461 36.87 -13.62 -20.02
C VAL A 461 37.80 -13.25 -18.86
N ALA A 462 37.41 -12.27 -18.03
CA ALA A 462 38.13 -11.90 -16.82
C ALA A 462 37.17 -11.60 -15.68
N ALA A 463 37.58 -11.91 -14.46
CA ALA A 463 36.97 -11.47 -13.21
C ALA A 463 38.08 -10.97 -12.26
N CYS A 464 37.79 -9.93 -11.48
CA CYS A 464 38.75 -9.27 -10.62
C CYS A 464 38.03 -8.78 -9.35
N ASN A 465 38.70 -8.88 -8.21
CA ASN A 465 38.33 -8.17 -6.98
C ASN A 465 39.52 -7.30 -6.54
N SER A 466 39.55 -6.85 -5.28
CA SER A 466 40.61 -5.97 -4.77
C SER A 466 41.98 -6.64 -4.61
N THR A 467 42.05 -7.97 -4.54
CA THR A 467 43.26 -8.76 -4.20
C THR A 467 43.57 -9.88 -5.20
N GLN A 468 42.61 -10.27 -6.03
CA GLN A 468 42.65 -11.46 -6.88
C GLN A 468 42.19 -11.16 -8.30
N VAL A 469 42.74 -11.90 -9.27
CA VAL A 469 42.31 -11.90 -10.67
C VAL A 469 42.16 -13.34 -11.16
N VAL A 470 41.05 -13.66 -11.82
CA VAL A 470 40.88 -14.92 -12.56
C VAL A 470 40.58 -14.63 -14.02
N LEU A 471 41.33 -15.28 -14.90
CA LEU A 471 41.29 -15.06 -16.35
C LEU A 471 40.96 -16.37 -17.07
N ALA A 472 40.16 -16.30 -18.13
CA ALA A 472 39.99 -17.39 -19.09
C ALA A 472 40.71 -17.08 -20.40
N VAL A 473 41.30 -18.13 -20.98
CA VAL A 473 41.89 -18.17 -22.33
C VAL A 473 41.27 -19.37 -23.05
N GLY A 474 40.03 -19.19 -23.51
CA GLY A 474 39.18 -20.25 -24.03
C GLY A 474 38.78 -21.25 -22.93
N ARG A 475 39.54 -22.33 -22.79
CA ARG A 475 39.34 -23.38 -21.76
C ARG A 475 40.29 -23.28 -20.57
N VAL A 476 41.42 -22.60 -20.73
CA VAL A 476 42.44 -22.51 -19.68
C VAL A 476 42.10 -21.36 -18.74
N LEU A 477 42.02 -21.66 -17.46
CA LEU A 477 41.88 -20.67 -16.39
C LEU A 477 43.24 -20.38 -15.76
N TYR A 478 43.50 -19.11 -15.45
CA TYR A 478 44.66 -18.64 -14.70
C TYR A 478 44.18 -17.86 -13.47
N TYR A 479 44.80 -18.10 -12.32
CA TYR A 479 44.58 -17.34 -11.09
C TYR A 479 45.84 -16.56 -10.74
N LEU A 480 45.69 -15.23 -10.64
CA LEU A 480 46.73 -14.29 -10.21
C LEU A 480 46.33 -13.67 -8.87
N GLN A 481 47.31 -13.48 -7.99
CA GLN A 481 47.16 -12.67 -6.77
C GLN A 481 47.87 -11.33 -6.98
N ILE A 482 47.22 -10.26 -6.56
CA ILE A 482 47.73 -8.89 -6.64
C ILE A 482 48.59 -8.65 -5.41
N LEU A 483 49.89 -8.41 -5.60
CA LEU A 483 50.84 -8.09 -4.54
C LEU A 483 51.39 -6.68 -4.77
N SER A 484 52.14 -6.16 -3.79
CA SER A 484 52.64 -4.77 -3.81
C SER A 484 53.66 -4.50 -4.92
N GLY A 485 53.18 -4.30 -6.15
CA GLY A 485 53.96 -3.99 -7.34
C GLY A 485 54.19 -5.17 -8.30
N GLU A 486 53.60 -6.34 -8.04
CA GLU A 486 53.73 -7.53 -8.88
C GLU A 486 52.42 -8.32 -9.01
N LEU A 487 52.21 -8.94 -10.19
CA LEU A 487 51.11 -9.87 -10.47
C LEU A 487 51.64 -11.31 -10.37
N ASN A 488 51.36 -11.99 -9.25
CA ASN A 488 51.88 -13.33 -9.00
C ASN A 488 50.91 -14.41 -9.49
N GLN A 489 51.33 -15.27 -10.43
CA GLN A 489 50.51 -16.37 -10.92
C GLN A 489 50.56 -17.56 -9.96
N ILE A 490 49.47 -17.80 -9.24
CA ILE A 490 49.39 -18.84 -8.20
C ILE A 490 49.04 -20.21 -8.78
N SER A 491 48.10 -20.28 -9.73
CA SER A 491 47.65 -21.54 -10.31
C SER A 491 47.03 -21.39 -11.71
N SER A 492 46.85 -22.52 -12.39
CA SER A 492 46.14 -22.61 -13.67
C SER A 492 45.50 -23.99 -13.82
N THR A 493 44.34 -24.06 -14.47
CA THR A 493 43.63 -25.31 -14.77
C THR A 493 43.05 -25.30 -16.19
N GLU A 494 42.61 -26.43 -16.72
CA GLU A 494 41.89 -26.53 -18.00
C GLU A 494 40.49 -27.11 -17.78
N MET A 495 39.48 -26.43 -18.31
CA MET A 495 38.07 -26.81 -18.23
C MET A 495 37.68 -27.73 -19.41
N GLU A 496 36.66 -28.58 -19.21
CA GLU A 496 36.11 -29.48 -20.24
C GLU A 496 35.73 -28.73 -21.54
N HIS A 497 35.22 -27.51 -21.38
CA HIS A 497 34.68 -26.65 -22.43
C HIS A 497 35.14 -25.21 -22.26
N GLU A 498 34.84 -24.36 -23.24
CA GLU A 498 35.19 -22.94 -23.18
C GLU A 498 34.35 -22.20 -22.13
N VAL A 499 34.96 -21.19 -21.53
CA VAL A 499 34.40 -20.38 -20.45
C VAL A 499 33.60 -19.22 -21.04
N ALA A 500 32.38 -19.03 -20.53
CA ALA A 500 31.44 -18.00 -20.99
C ALA A 500 31.44 -16.76 -20.08
N CYS A 501 31.48 -16.98 -18.77
CA CYS A 501 31.46 -15.96 -17.73
C CYS A 501 32.22 -16.44 -16.49
N LEU A 502 32.73 -15.49 -15.70
CA LEU A 502 33.50 -15.70 -14.48
C LEU A 502 33.07 -14.69 -13.42
N ASP A 503 33.12 -15.10 -12.15
CA ASP A 503 33.09 -14.17 -11.02
C ASP A 503 33.93 -14.69 -9.83
N ILE A 504 34.46 -13.76 -9.04
CA ILE A 504 35.25 -13.97 -7.81
C ILE A 504 34.90 -12.93 -6.73
N THR A 505 33.65 -12.42 -6.72
CA THR A 505 33.18 -11.49 -5.69
C THR A 505 33.29 -12.15 -4.29
N PRO A 506 34.00 -11.55 -3.33
CA PRO A 506 34.24 -12.15 -2.02
C PRO A 506 32.99 -12.09 -1.13
N PHE A 507 32.91 -13.02 -0.16
CA PHE A 507 31.84 -13.07 0.83
C PHE A 507 32.35 -12.69 2.24
N GLY A 508 31.68 -11.72 2.86
CA GLY A 508 31.94 -11.29 4.24
C GLY A 508 33.07 -10.25 4.40
N ASP A 509 33.10 -9.60 5.56
CA ASP A 509 33.91 -8.40 5.81
C ASP A 509 35.41 -8.65 6.02
N ILE A 510 35.84 -9.92 6.09
CA ILE A 510 37.17 -10.29 6.57
C ILE A 510 38.11 -10.61 5.42
N GLY A 511 38.90 -9.61 5.01
CA GLY A 511 40.13 -9.78 4.23
C GLY A 511 40.04 -9.51 2.73
N GLY A 512 38.84 -9.51 2.13
CA GLY A 512 38.65 -9.14 0.72
C GLY A 512 39.20 -10.14 -0.32
N GLU A 513 39.64 -11.32 0.11
CA GLU A 513 39.96 -12.46 -0.76
C GLU A 513 38.74 -13.38 -0.87
N SER A 514 38.42 -13.84 -2.09
CA SER A 514 37.43 -14.90 -2.28
C SER A 514 38.08 -16.28 -2.16
N SER A 515 37.40 -17.19 -1.46
CA SER A 515 37.71 -18.62 -1.44
C SER A 515 37.05 -19.38 -2.60
N LEU A 516 36.20 -18.72 -3.39
CA LEU A 516 35.35 -19.29 -4.43
C LEU A 516 35.50 -18.57 -5.77
N CYS A 517 35.35 -19.32 -6.86
CA CYS A 517 35.22 -18.80 -8.21
C CYS A 517 34.00 -19.43 -8.89
N ALA A 518 33.09 -18.61 -9.38
CA ALA A 518 31.94 -19.02 -10.17
C ALA A 518 32.30 -19.02 -11.66
N VAL A 519 31.93 -20.08 -12.39
CA VAL A 519 32.29 -20.30 -13.80
C VAL A 519 31.09 -20.79 -14.59
N GLY A 520 30.72 -20.08 -15.66
CA GLY A 520 29.78 -20.58 -16.67
C GLY A 520 30.52 -21.16 -17.88
N LEU A 521 30.07 -22.30 -18.40
CA LEU A 521 30.66 -22.97 -19.57
C LEU A 521 29.71 -23.00 -20.79
N TRP A 522 30.28 -23.00 -21.99
CA TRP A 522 29.51 -23.00 -23.25
C TRP A 522 28.82 -24.35 -23.52
N THR A 523 29.59 -25.41 -23.79
CA THR A 523 29.06 -26.61 -24.50
C THR A 523 28.18 -27.50 -23.64
N ASP A 524 28.40 -27.57 -22.32
CA ASP A 524 27.55 -28.32 -21.40
C ASP A 524 26.58 -27.43 -20.59
N ILE A 525 26.54 -26.13 -20.90
CA ILE A 525 25.59 -25.14 -20.34
C ILE A 525 25.49 -25.29 -18.80
N SER A 526 26.66 -25.39 -18.16
CA SER A 526 26.80 -25.62 -16.73
C SER A 526 27.28 -24.37 -16.00
N ALA A 527 26.72 -24.14 -14.82
CA ALA A 527 27.24 -23.22 -13.82
C ALA A 527 28.02 -24.03 -12.79
N ARG A 528 29.27 -23.67 -12.51
CA ARG A 528 30.16 -24.39 -11.61
C ARG A 528 30.73 -23.48 -10.55
N VAL A 529 30.92 -24.01 -9.35
CA VAL A 529 31.63 -23.34 -8.25
C VAL A 529 32.93 -24.08 -8.00
N LEU A 530 34.05 -23.38 -8.10
CA LEU A 530 35.41 -23.89 -7.88
C LEU A 530 36.00 -23.28 -6.61
N ARG A 531 36.80 -24.05 -5.85
CA ARG A 531 37.55 -23.53 -4.69
C ARG A 531 38.86 -22.88 -5.16
N LEU A 532 39.10 -21.63 -4.79
CA LEU A 532 40.42 -21.00 -4.93
C LEU A 532 41.33 -21.43 -3.74
N PRO A 533 42.66 -21.54 -3.92
CA PRO A 533 43.43 -21.32 -5.15
C PRO A 533 43.55 -22.57 -6.06
N CYS A 534 43.02 -23.72 -5.63
CA CYS A 534 43.29 -25.02 -6.25
C CYS A 534 42.41 -25.38 -7.46
N PHE A 535 41.40 -24.57 -7.78
CA PHE A 535 40.37 -24.84 -8.79
C PHE A 535 39.63 -26.17 -8.64
N SER A 536 39.57 -26.75 -7.44
CA SER A 536 38.82 -28.00 -7.23
C SER A 536 37.31 -27.74 -7.38
N PRO A 537 36.57 -28.49 -8.22
CA PRO A 537 35.14 -28.31 -8.38
C PRO A 537 34.40 -28.71 -7.09
N LEU A 538 33.60 -27.78 -6.57
CA LEU A 538 32.75 -27.97 -5.39
C LEU A 538 31.32 -28.34 -5.78
N HIS A 539 30.76 -27.63 -6.76
CA HIS A 539 29.44 -27.92 -7.33
C HIS A 539 29.42 -27.75 -8.86
N LYS A 540 28.56 -28.50 -9.54
CA LYS A 540 28.25 -28.39 -10.97
C LYS A 540 26.74 -28.48 -11.14
N GLU A 541 26.12 -27.36 -11.49
CA GLU A 541 24.71 -27.27 -11.82
C GLU A 541 24.49 -27.32 -13.33
N MET A 542 23.38 -27.94 -13.76
CA MET A 542 23.08 -28.21 -15.17
C MET A 542 21.86 -27.38 -15.60
N LEU A 543 22.10 -26.23 -16.24
CA LEU A 543 21.02 -25.28 -16.56
C LEU A 543 20.15 -25.77 -17.72
N GLY A 544 20.76 -26.48 -18.68
CA GLY A 544 20.10 -27.12 -19.81
C GLY A 544 19.72 -26.16 -20.96
N GLY A 545 19.03 -26.70 -21.97
CA GLY A 545 18.71 -25.99 -23.21
C GLY A 545 19.84 -26.03 -24.25
N GLU A 546 19.91 -25.02 -25.11
CA GLU A 546 20.96 -24.82 -26.13
C GLU A 546 21.67 -23.46 -26.00
N ILE A 547 21.32 -22.66 -24.98
CA ILE A 547 21.68 -21.25 -24.87
C ILE A 547 22.69 -21.07 -23.73
N ILE A 548 23.85 -20.50 -24.06
CA ILE A 548 24.98 -20.39 -23.14
C ILE A 548 24.75 -19.36 -22.02
N PRO A 549 25.42 -19.52 -20.86
CA PRO A 549 25.60 -18.45 -19.88
C PRO A 549 26.24 -17.21 -20.52
N ARG A 550 25.89 -16.02 -20.01
CA ARG A 550 26.43 -14.73 -20.48
C ARG A 550 26.94 -13.86 -19.34
N SER A 551 26.39 -14.00 -18.14
CA SER A 551 26.89 -13.37 -16.91
C SER A 551 26.68 -14.31 -15.73
N ILE A 552 27.55 -14.20 -14.72
CA ILE A 552 27.47 -14.94 -13.46
C ILE A 552 27.95 -14.01 -12.33
N LEU A 553 27.32 -14.07 -11.16
CA LEU A 553 27.65 -13.18 -10.03
C LEU A 553 27.34 -13.86 -8.69
N MET A 554 28.30 -13.82 -7.78
CA MET A 554 28.15 -14.14 -6.36
C MET A 554 27.82 -12.86 -5.58
N THR A 555 26.80 -12.90 -4.71
CA THR A 555 26.35 -11.71 -3.97
C THR A 555 25.59 -12.08 -2.70
N THR A 556 25.39 -11.12 -1.78
CA THR A 556 24.70 -11.33 -0.50
C THR A 556 23.51 -10.39 -0.39
N PHE A 557 22.32 -10.93 -0.09
CA PHE A 557 21.10 -10.17 0.17
C PHE A 557 20.49 -10.58 1.51
N GLU A 558 20.14 -9.62 2.36
CA GLU A 558 19.56 -9.84 3.70
C GLU A 558 20.38 -10.83 4.58
N GLY A 559 21.70 -10.87 4.40
CA GLY A 559 22.61 -11.79 5.10
C GLY A 559 22.67 -13.21 4.52
N SER A 560 21.87 -13.55 3.51
CA SER A 560 21.97 -14.82 2.78
C SER A 560 22.82 -14.65 1.52
N HIS A 561 23.66 -15.64 1.20
CA HIS A 561 24.51 -15.62 0.00
C HIS A 561 23.81 -16.28 -1.20
N TYR A 562 24.09 -15.78 -2.40
CA TYR A 562 23.49 -16.23 -3.65
C TYR A 562 24.51 -16.31 -4.78
N LEU A 563 24.22 -17.18 -5.75
CA LEU A 563 24.83 -17.26 -7.06
C LEU A 563 23.74 -16.98 -8.11
N LEU A 564 23.96 -15.94 -8.92
CA LEU A 564 23.10 -15.53 -10.03
C LEU A 564 23.77 -15.94 -11.36
N CYS A 565 23.00 -16.46 -12.32
CA CYS A 565 23.51 -16.86 -13.63
C CYS A 565 22.52 -16.49 -14.73
N ALA A 566 22.90 -15.58 -15.63
CA ALA A 566 22.07 -15.11 -16.74
C ALA A 566 22.45 -15.81 -18.05
N LEU A 567 21.46 -16.29 -18.79
CA LEU A 567 21.60 -16.89 -20.12
C LEU A 567 21.42 -15.85 -21.25
N GLY A 568 21.82 -16.22 -22.47
CA GLY A 568 21.73 -15.36 -23.66
C GLY A 568 20.33 -15.08 -24.22
N ASP A 569 19.28 -15.68 -23.67
CA ASP A 569 17.87 -15.41 -23.98
C ASP A 569 17.20 -14.44 -22.99
N GLY A 570 17.91 -14.01 -21.94
CA GLY A 570 17.37 -13.21 -20.85
C GLY A 570 16.83 -14.04 -19.67
N ALA A 571 16.90 -15.37 -19.69
CA ALA A 571 16.58 -16.19 -18.53
C ALA A 571 17.63 -15.99 -17.42
N LEU A 572 17.16 -15.76 -16.18
CA LEU A 572 18.01 -15.60 -15.01
C LEU A 572 17.75 -16.74 -14.01
N PHE A 573 18.78 -17.55 -13.79
CA PHE A 573 18.80 -18.54 -12.71
C PHE A 573 19.40 -17.90 -11.45
N TYR A 574 18.87 -18.28 -10.29
CA TYR A 574 19.41 -17.90 -9.00
C TYR A 574 19.39 -19.09 -8.04
N PHE A 575 20.44 -19.15 -7.22
CA PHE A 575 20.73 -20.24 -6.30
C PHE A 575 21.18 -19.62 -4.97
N GLY A 576 20.68 -20.08 -3.82
CA GLY A 576 21.29 -19.75 -2.54
C GLY A 576 22.54 -20.60 -2.32
N LEU A 577 23.54 -20.01 -1.68
CA LEU A 577 24.87 -20.59 -1.51
C LEU A 577 25.19 -20.72 -0.01
N ASP A 578 25.37 -21.95 0.46
CA ASP A 578 25.88 -22.21 1.81
C ASP A 578 27.41 -22.16 1.84
N LEU A 579 27.97 -21.47 2.84
CA LEU A 579 29.42 -21.34 3.09
C LEU A 579 29.91 -22.18 4.29
N GLU A 580 29.02 -22.66 5.16
CA GLU A 580 29.41 -23.41 6.36
C GLU A 580 29.66 -24.90 6.07
N THR A 581 29.10 -25.44 4.99
CA THR A 581 29.31 -26.85 4.61
C THR A 581 30.45 -27.04 3.59
N ASP A 582 31.29 -28.05 3.84
CA ASP A 582 32.36 -28.51 2.93
C ASP A 582 31.82 -29.20 1.65
N ARG A 583 30.53 -29.00 1.37
CA ARG A 583 29.77 -29.33 0.17
C ARG A 583 28.75 -28.20 -0.04
N PRO A 584 29.17 -27.04 -0.59
CA PRO A 584 28.27 -25.89 -0.76
C PRO A 584 27.07 -26.32 -1.60
N THR A 585 25.95 -26.47 -0.91
CA THR A 585 24.74 -27.06 -1.49
C THR A 585 23.87 -25.92 -2.00
N VAL A 586 23.37 -26.04 -3.23
CA VAL A 586 22.38 -25.12 -3.77
C VAL A 586 21.09 -25.28 -2.96
N ILE A 587 20.84 -24.30 -2.08
CA ILE A 587 19.66 -24.23 -1.22
C ILE A 587 18.84 -23.03 -1.69
N TYR A 588 17.52 -23.18 -1.77
CA TYR A 588 16.63 -22.07 -2.10
C TYR A 588 16.59 -21.07 -0.92
N SER A 589 16.39 -19.79 -1.20
CA SER A 589 16.04 -18.81 -0.16
C SER A 589 14.75 -18.06 -0.54
N SER A 590 13.95 -17.66 0.45
CA SER A 590 12.68 -16.96 0.22
C SER A 590 12.26 -16.03 1.37
N ASN A 591 12.10 -14.73 1.09
CA ASN A 591 11.80 -13.67 2.05
C ASN A 591 12.90 -13.32 3.05
N HIS A 592 14.19 -13.12 2.71
CA HIS A 592 15.15 -13.79 1.80
C HIS A 592 14.83 -14.11 0.31
N LYS A 593 14.07 -13.30 -0.45
CA LYS A 593 13.63 -13.62 -1.84
C LYS A 593 14.04 -12.49 -2.78
N LEU A 594 14.56 -12.89 -3.93
CA LEU A 594 14.79 -11.95 -5.02
C LEU A 594 13.44 -11.40 -5.55
N VAL A 595 13.23 -10.10 -5.33
CA VAL A 595 12.15 -9.31 -5.92
C VAL A 595 12.67 -8.73 -7.23
N PHE A 596 11.98 -9.04 -8.33
CA PHE A 596 12.30 -8.49 -9.64
C PHE A 596 11.41 -7.29 -9.93
N SER A 597 12.01 -6.10 -9.96
CA SER A 597 11.38 -4.84 -10.31
C SER A 597 12.04 -4.30 -11.59
N ASN A 598 11.25 -3.96 -12.59
CA ASN A 598 11.79 -3.41 -13.84
C ASN A 598 12.29 -1.98 -13.62
N VAL A 599 13.42 -1.62 -14.24
CA VAL A 599 13.85 -0.22 -14.34
C VAL A 599 13.11 0.44 -15.52
N ASN A 600 12.69 1.69 -15.35
CA ASN A 600 11.88 2.45 -16.30
C ASN A 600 12.66 3.01 -17.52
N LEU A 601 13.70 2.29 -17.97
CA LEU A 601 14.50 2.61 -19.15
C LEU A 601 14.22 1.61 -20.28
N LYS A 602 14.41 2.03 -21.54
CA LYS A 602 14.11 1.20 -22.72
C LYS A 602 15.09 0.04 -22.91
N GLU A 603 16.37 0.30 -22.65
CA GLU A 603 17.48 -0.62 -22.86
C GLU A 603 18.67 -0.13 -22.02
N VAL A 604 19.37 -1.04 -21.34
CA VAL A 604 20.64 -0.78 -20.65
C VAL A 604 21.55 -1.96 -20.97
N ASN A 605 22.69 -1.68 -21.61
CA ASN A 605 23.68 -2.69 -22.02
C ASN A 605 24.74 -2.90 -20.94
N TYR A 606 25.16 -1.82 -20.28
CA TYR A 606 26.20 -1.81 -19.25
C TYR A 606 25.84 -0.81 -18.16
N MET A 607 26.25 -1.11 -16.93
CA MET A 607 25.97 -0.32 -15.73
C MET A 607 27.17 -0.44 -14.79
N CYS A 608 27.52 0.63 -14.10
CA CYS A 608 28.36 0.59 -12.90
C CYS A 608 27.85 1.61 -11.86
N PRO A 609 28.11 1.38 -10.56
CA PRO A 609 27.99 2.46 -9.57
C PRO A 609 29.01 3.57 -9.87
N LEU A 610 28.73 4.78 -9.39
CA LEU A 610 29.61 5.94 -9.49
C LEU A 610 29.34 6.87 -8.30
N ASN A 611 30.33 7.10 -7.44
CA ASN A 611 30.19 7.98 -6.28
C ASN A 611 31.22 9.13 -6.33
N SER A 612 30.89 10.18 -7.06
CA SER A 612 31.78 11.34 -7.31
C SER A 612 31.31 12.61 -6.59
N GLU A 613 32.15 13.64 -6.52
CA GLU A 613 31.80 14.90 -5.83
C GLU A 613 30.61 15.64 -6.46
N GLY A 614 30.40 15.56 -7.78
CA GLY A 614 29.22 16.11 -8.47
C GLY A 614 28.06 15.12 -8.64
N TYR A 615 28.35 13.82 -8.65
CA TYR A 615 27.35 12.75 -8.75
C TYR A 615 27.55 11.75 -7.60
N PRO A 616 27.11 12.08 -6.37
CA PRO A 616 27.17 11.17 -5.23
C PRO A 616 26.12 10.06 -5.36
N ASP A 617 26.41 8.89 -4.78
CA ASP A 617 25.53 7.71 -4.71
C ASP A 617 24.77 7.38 -6.01
N SER A 618 25.44 7.60 -7.15
CA SER A 618 24.85 7.60 -8.49
C SER A 618 25.19 6.33 -9.28
N LEU A 619 24.55 6.16 -10.43
CA LEU A 619 24.79 5.08 -11.38
C LEU A 619 25.19 5.67 -12.73
N ALA A 620 26.20 5.07 -13.38
CA ALA A 620 26.50 5.30 -14.79
C ALA A 620 25.93 4.14 -15.62
N LEU A 621 25.16 4.49 -16.65
CA LEU A 621 24.33 3.58 -17.45
C LEU A 621 24.62 3.81 -18.94
N ALA A 622 24.90 2.76 -19.70
CA ALA A 622 25.13 2.87 -21.15
C ALA A 622 24.15 2.01 -21.94
N ASN A 623 23.56 2.58 -22.99
CA ASN A 623 22.77 1.87 -24.00
C ASN A 623 23.56 1.76 -25.32
N ASN A 624 22.89 1.63 -26.47
CA ASN A 624 23.56 1.55 -27.77
C ASN A 624 24.09 2.90 -28.30
N SER A 625 23.52 4.02 -27.83
CA SER A 625 23.73 5.38 -28.32
C SER A 625 24.25 6.38 -27.29
N THR A 626 23.88 6.26 -26.01
CA THR A 626 24.20 7.25 -24.97
C THR A 626 24.75 6.61 -23.69
N LEU A 627 25.51 7.42 -22.96
CA LEU A 627 25.86 7.26 -21.54
C LEU A 627 24.97 8.21 -20.73
N THR A 628 24.33 7.71 -19.68
CA THR A 628 23.52 8.49 -18.74
C THR A 628 24.09 8.31 -17.34
N ILE A 629 24.19 9.40 -16.56
CA ILE A 629 24.55 9.38 -15.13
C ILE A 629 23.34 9.88 -14.34
N GLY A 630 22.95 9.16 -13.29
CA GLY A 630 21.80 9.52 -12.47
C GLY A 630 21.65 8.69 -11.20
N THR A 631 20.88 9.21 -10.25
CA THR A 631 20.47 8.45 -9.04
C THR A 631 19.31 7.51 -9.35
N ILE A 632 19.16 6.46 -8.54
CA ILE A 632 18.07 5.47 -8.65
C ILE A 632 16.95 5.78 -7.65
N ASP A 633 15.69 5.60 -8.08
CA ASP A 633 14.55 5.64 -7.17
C ASP A 633 14.65 4.54 -6.08
N GLU A 634 13.92 4.73 -4.98
CA GLU A 634 13.79 3.70 -3.94
C GLU A 634 13.34 2.35 -4.55
N ILE A 635 14.01 1.26 -4.17
CA ILE A 635 13.91 -0.05 -4.83
C ILE A 635 12.60 -0.77 -4.47
N GLN A 636 11.49 -0.26 -5.01
CA GLN A 636 10.15 -0.77 -4.84
C GLN A 636 9.60 -1.33 -6.17
N LYS A 637 8.57 -2.19 -6.10
CA LYS A 637 7.92 -2.75 -7.30
C LYS A 637 7.02 -1.72 -8.00
N LEU A 638 6.38 -0.87 -7.20
CA LEU A 638 5.60 0.28 -7.64
C LEU A 638 6.23 1.50 -6.96
N HIS A 639 6.75 2.46 -7.73
CA HIS A 639 7.18 3.74 -7.20
C HIS A 639 5.94 4.62 -6.92
N ILE A 640 5.94 5.33 -5.78
CA ILE A 640 4.80 6.12 -5.32
C ILE A 640 5.25 7.57 -5.06
N ARG A 641 5.13 8.45 -6.05
CA ARG A 641 5.39 9.89 -5.88
C ARG A 641 4.21 10.55 -5.15
N THR A 642 4.52 11.47 -4.25
CA THR A 642 3.57 12.17 -3.38
C THR A 642 3.53 13.66 -3.69
N VAL A 643 2.32 14.26 -3.67
CA VAL A 643 2.10 15.71 -3.79
C VAL A 643 1.13 16.15 -2.70
N PRO A 644 1.58 16.75 -1.59
CA PRO A 644 0.70 17.18 -0.51
C PRO A 644 -0.19 18.36 -0.94
N LEU A 645 -1.47 18.30 -0.54
CA LEU A 645 -2.47 19.35 -0.74
C LEU A 645 -2.88 20.03 0.58
N TYR A 646 -2.75 19.34 1.71
CA TYR A 646 -3.18 19.75 3.05
C TYR A 646 -4.70 20.03 3.20
N GLU A 647 -5.48 19.55 2.23
CA GLU A 647 -6.95 19.58 2.18
C GLU A 647 -7.48 18.34 1.44
N SER A 648 -8.72 17.92 1.71
CA SER A 648 -9.26 16.64 1.21
C SER A 648 -9.51 16.66 -0.30
N PRO A 649 -8.82 15.83 -1.12
CA PRO A 649 -9.22 15.61 -2.51
C PRO A 649 -10.48 14.74 -2.58
N LYS A 650 -11.45 15.11 -3.44
CA LYS A 650 -12.75 14.42 -3.60
C LYS A 650 -12.90 13.74 -4.97
N ARG A 651 -12.40 14.34 -6.06
CA ARG A 651 -12.42 13.81 -7.44
C ARG A 651 -11.19 14.28 -8.23
N ILE A 652 -10.79 13.53 -9.26
CA ILE A 652 -9.73 13.91 -10.21
C ILE A 652 -10.12 13.53 -11.65
N CYS A 653 -9.70 14.35 -12.63
CA CYS A 653 -9.70 13.99 -14.05
C CYS A 653 -8.48 14.60 -14.75
N TYR A 654 -8.13 14.07 -15.93
CA TYR A 654 -7.00 14.54 -16.75
C TYR A 654 -7.51 15.31 -17.98
N GLN A 655 -6.76 16.32 -18.43
CA GLN A 655 -7.06 17.10 -19.63
C GLN A 655 -5.83 17.16 -20.54
N GLU A 656 -5.76 16.19 -21.45
CA GLU A 656 -4.64 15.99 -22.37
C GLU A 656 -4.26 17.25 -23.16
N VAL A 657 -5.22 17.98 -23.74
CA VAL A 657 -4.94 19.20 -24.51
C VAL A 657 -4.29 20.34 -23.70
N SER A 658 -4.44 20.29 -22.38
CA SER A 658 -3.93 21.29 -21.43
C SER A 658 -2.75 20.78 -20.61
N GLN A 659 -2.36 19.50 -20.80
CA GLN A 659 -1.29 18.82 -20.06
C GLN A 659 -1.42 18.97 -18.53
N CYS A 660 -2.65 18.92 -18.02
CA CYS A 660 -2.95 19.20 -16.61
C CYS A 660 -4.07 18.30 -16.04
N PHE A 661 -4.16 18.26 -14.72
CA PHE A 661 -5.22 17.59 -13.97
C PHE A 661 -6.20 18.60 -13.39
N GLY A 662 -7.50 18.28 -13.46
CA GLY A 662 -8.53 18.94 -12.67
C GLY A 662 -8.81 18.13 -11.41
N VAL A 663 -8.78 18.75 -10.22
CA VAL A 663 -8.99 18.09 -8.92
C VAL A 663 -10.05 18.85 -8.13
N LEU A 664 -11.10 18.17 -7.67
CA LEU A 664 -12.01 18.71 -6.67
C LEU A 664 -11.42 18.51 -5.28
N SER A 665 -11.47 19.55 -4.46
CA SER A 665 -10.88 19.64 -3.12
C SER A 665 -11.89 20.25 -2.13
N SER A 666 -11.72 19.96 -0.83
CA SER A 666 -12.41 20.67 0.25
C SER A 666 -11.49 20.90 1.44
N ARG A 667 -11.39 22.16 1.90
CA ARG A 667 -10.76 22.52 3.18
C ARG A 667 -11.82 22.76 4.25
N VAL A 668 -11.41 22.69 5.51
CA VAL A 668 -12.25 23.10 6.66
C VAL A 668 -11.84 24.51 7.09
N GLU A 669 -12.82 25.37 7.28
CA GLU A 669 -12.67 26.68 7.90
C GLU A 669 -13.48 26.73 9.21
N MET A 670 -12.97 27.43 10.23
CA MET A 670 -13.69 27.67 11.49
C MET A 670 -14.36 29.06 11.47
N GLN A 671 -15.53 29.18 12.10
CA GLN A 671 -16.28 30.45 12.14
C GLN A 671 -15.91 31.32 13.36
N ASP A 672 -15.44 32.55 13.11
CA ASP A 672 -15.17 33.57 14.12
C ASP A 672 -16.45 34.15 14.75
N VAL A 673 -16.29 34.82 15.91
CA VAL A 673 -17.32 35.60 16.61
C VAL A 673 -18.02 36.64 15.69
N ASN A 674 -17.36 37.08 14.63
CA ASN A 674 -17.86 38.05 13.66
C ASN A 674 -18.69 37.41 12.51
N GLY A 675 -18.87 36.09 12.49
CA GLY A 675 -19.52 35.34 11.41
C GLY A 675 -18.65 35.13 10.16
N THR A 676 -17.40 35.59 10.18
CA THR A 676 -16.38 35.32 9.15
C THR A 676 -15.78 33.94 9.35
N THR A 677 -15.56 33.18 8.27
CA THR A 677 -14.79 31.93 8.33
C THR A 677 -13.30 32.20 8.09
N ALA A 678 -12.44 31.39 8.70
CA ALA A 678 -10.99 31.43 8.52
C ALA A 678 -10.41 30.02 8.33
N PRO A 679 -9.48 29.82 7.38
CA PRO A 679 -8.84 28.52 7.16
C PRO A 679 -7.92 28.14 8.32
N VAL A 680 -8.07 26.92 8.82
CA VAL A 680 -7.30 26.38 9.96
C VAL A 680 -5.79 26.31 9.66
N ARG A 681 -5.42 26.09 8.39
CA ARG A 681 -4.05 25.98 7.89
C ARG A 681 -3.96 26.39 6.42
N PRO A 682 -2.77 26.80 5.91
CA PRO A 682 -2.54 26.93 4.47
C PRO A 682 -2.71 25.57 3.76
N SER A 683 -3.37 25.59 2.61
CA SER A 683 -3.63 24.42 1.75
C SER A 683 -3.57 24.76 0.26
N ALA A 684 -3.60 23.76 -0.62
CA ALA A 684 -3.49 23.89 -2.07
C ALA A 684 -4.42 24.96 -2.68
N SER A 685 -5.71 24.96 -2.32
CA SER A 685 -6.67 25.98 -2.77
C SER A 685 -6.32 27.41 -2.35
N THR A 686 -5.57 27.59 -1.26
CA THR A 686 -5.12 28.90 -0.75
C THR A 686 -3.74 29.33 -1.28
N GLN A 687 -2.94 28.38 -1.79
CA GLN A 687 -1.55 28.59 -2.23
C GLN A 687 -1.37 28.60 -3.77
N ALA A 688 -2.45 28.44 -4.53
CA ALA A 688 -2.43 28.41 -5.99
C ALA A 688 -1.83 29.68 -6.63
N LEU A 689 -1.11 29.52 -7.74
CA LEU A 689 -0.48 30.62 -8.50
C LEU A 689 -1.49 31.67 -9.00
N SER A 690 -2.75 31.26 -9.19
CA SER A 690 -3.86 32.15 -9.46
C SER A 690 -5.16 31.59 -8.88
N SER A 691 -6.10 32.47 -8.54
CA SER A 691 -7.37 32.06 -7.94
C SER A 691 -8.57 32.81 -8.51
N SER A 692 -9.76 32.23 -8.34
CA SER A 692 -11.05 32.83 -8.66
C SER A 692 -12.13 32.31 -7.70
N VAL A 693 -13.26 33.02 -7.61
CA VAL A 693 -14.39 32.67 -6.74
C VAL A 693 -15.67 32.73 -7.55
N SER A 694 -16.61 31.82 -7.30
CA SER A 694 -17.88 31.75 -8.02
C SER A 694 -18.74 33.00 -7.74
N SER A 695 -19.05 33.76 -8.79
CA SER A 695 -19.83 35.02 -8.71
C SER A 695 -21.30 34.86 -9.10
N SER A 696 -21.82 33.64 -9.09
CA SER A 696 -23.20 33.33 -9.51
C SER A 696 -24.25 33.87 -8.53
N LYS A 697 -25.47 34.04 -9.02
CA LYS A 697 -26.63 34.55 -8.28
C LYS A 697 -27.89 33.70 -8.48
N LEU A 698 -27.73 32.46 -8.97
CA LEU A 698 -28.85 31.52 -9.17
C LEU A 698 -29.58 31.22 -7.86
N PHE A 699 -28.84 31.08 -6.76
CA PHE A 699 -29.38 30.87 -5.41
C PHE A 699 -29.40 32.22 -4.66
N PRO A 700 -30.57 32.82 -4.40
CA PRO A 700 -30.65 34.05 -3.63
C PRO A 700 -30.41 33.79 -2.14
N SER A 701 -29.63 34.65 -1.49
CA SER A 701 -29.33 34.62 -0.05
C SER A 701 -30.52 35.09 0.81
N SER A 702 -31.69 34.48 0.61
CA SER A 702 -32.98 34.99 1.10
C SER A 702 -33.85 33.97 1.86
N THR A 703 -33.29 32.84 2.29
CA THR A 703 -33.63 32.31 3.62
C THR A 703 -32.88 33.12 4.69
N SER A 704 -33.28 33.01 5.95
CA SER A 704 -32.61 33.66 7.08
C SER A 704 -31.10 33.34 7.12
N PRO A 705 -30.25 34.17 7.73
CA PRO A 705 -28.95 33.69 8.20
C PRO A 705 -29.23 32.51 9.13
N HIS A 706 -28.91 31.29 8.67
CA HIS A 706 -29.13 30.07 9.44
C HIS A 706 -28.26 30.13 10.71
N GLU A 707 -28.72 29.49 11.78
CA GLU A 707 -28.10 29.59 13.11
C GLU A 707 -26.79 28.80 13.20
N THR A 708 -25.78 29.20 12.42
CA THR A 708 -24.40 28.69 12.55
C THR A 708 -23.84 29.16 13.88
N SER A 709 -23.54 28.21 14.77
CA SER A 709 -23.09 28.51 16.12
C SER A 709 -21.58 28.79 16.17
N PHE A 710 -21.18 29.66 17.10
CA PHE A 710 -19.79 30.10 17.21
C PHE A 710 -18.84 28.91 17.49
N GLY A 711 -17.90 28.70 16.57
CA GLY A 711 -16.94 27.58 16.61
C GLY A 711 -17.30 26.40 15.71
N GLU A 712 -18.35 26.48 14.88
CA GLU A 712 -18.64 25.45 13.88
C GLU A 712 -17.59 25.36 12.76
N GLU A 713 -17.42 24.14 12.26
CA GLU A 713 -16.60 23.79 11.08
C GLU A 713 -17.42 23.89 9.78
N VAL A 714 -16.83 24.47 8.74
CA VAL A 714 -17.46 24.64 7.43
C VAL A 714 -16.55 24.05 6.34
N GLU A 715 -17.05 23.08 5.55
CA GLU A 715 -16.34 22.65 4.33
C GLU A 715 -16.44 23.73 3.24
N VAL A 716 -15.30 24.20 2.75
CA VAL A 716 -15.20 25.08 1.58
C VAL A 716 -14.58 24.30 0.41
N HIS A 717 -15.36 24.10 -0.64
CA HIS A 717 -14.96 23.33 -1.83
C HIS A 717 -14.24 24.20 -2.86
N SER A 718 -13.30 23.61 -3.59
CA SER A 718 -12.57 24.27 -4.69
C SER A 718 -12.19 23.31 -5.82
N LEU A 719 -12.19 23.79 -7.07
CA LEU A 719 -11.61 23.12 -8.23
C LEU A 719 -10.17 23.63 -8.44
N LEU A 720 -9.20 22.72 -8.29
CA LEU A 720 -7.79 22.95 -8.55
C LEU A 720 -7.44 22.54 -9.99
N VAL A 721 -6.54 23.28 -10.63
CA VAL A 721 -5.85 22.88 -11.86
C VAL A 721 -4.37 22.68 -11.53
N VAL A 722 -3.85 21.49 -11.79
CA VAL A 722 -2.52 21.01 -11.37
C VAL A 722 -1.70 20.61 -12.60
N ASP A 723 -0.45 21.06 -12.72
CA ASP A 723 0.44 20.68 -13.83
C ASP A 723 0.78 19.18 -13.81
N GLN A 724 0.95 18.53 -14.97
CA GLN A 724 1.24 17.09 -15.02
C GLN A 724 2.71 16.70 -14.72
N HIS A 725 3.65 17.65 -14.73
CA HIS A 725 5.08 17.42 -14.57
C HIS A 725 5.56 17.88 -13.19
N THR A 726 5.31 19.16 -12.87
CA THR A 726 5.71 19.76 -11.58
C THR A 726 4.76 19.34 -10.46
N PHE A 727 3.48 19.17 -10.79
CA PHE A 727 2.35 19.03 -9.86
C PHE A 727 2.09 20.27 -8.98
N GLU A 728 2.50 21.44 -9.45
CA GLU A 728 2.13 22.73 -8.85
C GLU A 728 0.68 23.11 -9.17
N VAL A 729 0.05 23.87 -8.25
CA VAL A 729 -1.34 24.31 -8.38
C VAL A 729 -1.40 25.62 -9.19
N LEU A 730 -1.71 25.50 -10.48
CA LEU A 730 -1.75 26.60 -11.44
C LEU A 730 -2.94 27.55 -11.20
N HIS A 731 -4.10 26.97 -10.86
CA HIS A 731 -5.33 27.73 -10.61
C HIS A 731 -6.20 27.07 -9.53
N ALA A 732 -6.88 27.87 -8.70
CA ALA A 732 -7.92 27.41 -7.78
C ALA A 732 -9.22 28.23 -7.95
N HIS A 733 -10.35 27.56 -8.26
CA HIS A 733 -11.68 28.17 -8.30
C HIS A 733 -12.51 27.74 -7.09
N GLN A 734 -12.83 28.68 -6.20
CA GLN A 734 -13.66 28.43 -5.02
C GLN A 734 -15.16 28.51 -5.35
N PHE A 735 -15.93 27.55 -4.85
CA PHE A 735 -17.38 27.46 -5.02
C PHE A 735 -18.15 28.40 -4.06
N LEU A 736 -19.49 28.39 -4.11
CA LEU A 736 -20.32 29.20 -3.22
C LEU A 736 -20.26 28.68 -1.75
N PRO A 737 -20.60 29.50 -0.75
CA PRO A 737 -20.81 29.02 0.62
C PRO A 737 -21.86 27.90 0.65
N SER A 738 -21.62 26.85 1.43
CA SER A 738 -22.47 25.64 1.50
C SER A 738 -22.63 24.87 0.18
N GLU A 739 -21.80 25.14 -0.85
CA GLU A 739 -21.81 24.40 -2.11
C GLU A 739 -20.73 23.32 -2.13
N TYR A 740 -21.16 22.05 -2.20
CA TYR A 740 -20.30 20.88 -2.23
C TYR A 740 -20.10 20.42 -3.68
N ALA A 741 -18.85 20.18 -4.09
CA ALA A 741 -18.52 19.70 -5.42
C ALA A 741 -18.35 18.17 -5.42
N LEU A 742 -19.20 17.47 -6.18
CA LEU A 742 -19.41 16.02 -6.07
C LEU A 742 -18.94 15.22 -7.28
N SER A 743 -19.00 15.80 -8.48
CA SER A 743 -18.65 15.15 -9.74
C SER A 743 -17.85 16.07 -10.65
N LEU A 744 -16.91 15.50 -11.40
CA LEU A 744 -15.99 16.21 -12.29
C LEU A 744 -15.71 15.36 -13.54
N VAL A 745 -15.79 15.97 -14.72
CA VAL A 745 -15.47 15.36 -16.03
C VAL A 745 -14.59 16.32 -16.83
N SER A 746 -13.70 15.77 -17.67
CA SER A 746 -12.95 16.51 -18.70
C SER A 746 -13.33 15.92 -20.07
N CYS A 747 -14.03 16.68 -20.92
CA CYS A 747 -14.52 16.17 -22.21
C CYS A 747 -14.79 17.28 -23.26
N LYS A 748 -15.09 16.86 -24.49
CA LYS A 748 -15.63 17.69 -25.57
C LYS A 748 -17.14 17.46 -25.67
N LEU A 749 -17.90 18.47 -26.06
CA LEU A 749 -19.35 18.37 -26.19
C LEU A 749 -19.87 18.83 -27.57
N GLY A 750 -20.87 18.11 -28.07
CA GLY A 750 -21.58 18.38 -29.32
C GLY A 750 -20.65 18.42 -30.53
N LYS A 751 -20.47 19.62 -31.09
CA LYS A 751 -19.55 19.91 -32.21
C LYS A 751 -18.50 20.97 -31.84
N ASP A 752 -18.37 21.29 -30.56
CA ASP A 752 -17.41 22.25 -30.06
C ASP A 752 -16.01 21.59 -30.00
N PRO A 753 -14.98 22.15 -30.64
CA PRO A 753 -13.63 21.58 -30.60
C PRO A 753 -12.95 21.72 -29.24
N ALA A 754 -13.43 22.65 -28.40
CA ALA A 754 -12.89 22.92 -27.06
C ALA A 754 -13.12 21.75 -26.09
N VAL A 755 -12.17 21.57 -25.16
CA VAL A 755 -12.28 20.63 -24.04
C VAL A 755 -12.64 21.42 -22.79
N TYR A 756 -13.63 20.95 -22.04
CA TYR A 756 -14.11 21.62 -20.84
C TYR A 756 -13.91 20.75 -19.59
N PHE A 757 -13.64 21.41 -18.46
CA PHE A 757 -13.85 20.82 -17.14
C PHE A 757 -15.30 21.07 -16.72
N ILE A 758 -16.04 20.02 -16.42
CA ILE A 758 -17.47 20.11 -16.07
C ILE A 758 -17.63 19.62 -14.62
N VAL A 759 -18.16 20.47 -13.75
CA VAL A 759 -18.36 20.20 -12.32
C VAL A 759 -19.84 20.11 -11.98
N GLY A 760 -20.22 19.10 -11.22
CA GLY A 760 -21.55 18.94 -10.64
C GLY A 760 -21.51 19.20 -9.14
N THR A 761 -22.40 20.07 -8.66
CA THR A 761 -22.45 20.53 -7.26
C THR A 761 -23.80 20.22 -6.58
N ALA A 762 -23.83 20.41 -5.26
CA ALA A 762 -25.03 20.37 -4.42
C ALA A 762 -24.96 21.51 -3.38
N MET A 763 -26.11 22.12 -3.05
CA MET A 763 -26.22 22.99 -1.88
C MET A 763 -26.55 22.12 -0.66
N VAL A 764 -25.69 22.14 0.36
CA VAL A 764 -25.80 21.27 1.54
C VAL A 764 -26.06 22.12 2.77
N TYR A 765 -27.18 21.85 3.45
CA TYR A 765 -27.60 22.53 4.67
C TYR A 765 -27.87 21.48 5.77
N PRO A 766 -27.39 21.66 7.02
CA PRO A 766 -27.59 20.66 8.09
C PRO A 766 -29.05 20.33 8.40
N GLU A 767 -29.99 21.23 8.10
CA GLU A 767 -31.44 21.02 8.25
C GLU A 767 -32.04 20.09 7.16
N GLU A 768 -31.35 19.86 6.04
CA GLU A 768 -31.86 19.09 4.90
C GLU A 768 -31.26 17.67 4.83
N ALA A 769 -32.10 16.65 5.06
CA ALA A 769 -31.71 15.24 4.93
C ALA A 769 -31.29 14.82 3.50
N GLU A 770 -31.72 15.57 2.47
CA GLU A 770 -31.22 15.46 1.10
C GLU A 770 -31.12 16.87 0.48
N PRO A 771 -30.04 17.19 -0.26
CA PRO A 771 -29.92 18.43 -1.03
C PRO A 771 -31.04 18.60 -2.04
N LYS A 772 -31.77 19.72 -1.97
CA LYS A 772 -32.85 20.07 -2.92
C LYS A 772 -32.38 20.92 -4.11
N GLN A 773 -31.16 21.46 -4.04
CA GLN A 773 -30.58 22.39 -5.01
C GLN A 773 -29.14 21.98 -5.37
N GLY A 774 -28.70 22.35 -6.57
CA GLY A 774 -27.34 22.14 -7.08
C GLY A 774 -27.18 22.74 -8.47
N ARG A 775 -26.00 22.67 -9.07
CA ARG A 775 -25.78 23.10 -10.46
C ARG A 775 -24.70 22.30 -11.18
N ILE A 776 -24.75 22.33 -12.50
CA ILE A 776 -23.69 21.86 -13.39
C ILE A 776 -22.99 23.10 -13.95
N ILE A 777 -21.67 23.16 -13.85
CA ILE A 777 -20.84 24.31 -14.23
C ILE A 777 -19.81 23.85 -15.26
N VAL A 778 -19.73 24.54 -16.40
CA VAL A 778 -18.79 24.25 -17.49
C VAL A 778 -17.69 25.30 -17.47
N PHE A 779 -16.45 24.86 -17.27
CA PHE A 779 -15.25 25.70 -17.27
C PHE A 779 -14.34 25.39 -18.47
N HIS A 780 -13.72 26.43 -19.02
CA HIS A 780 -12.64 26.34 -20.00
C HIS A 780 -11.33 26.80 -19.35
N TYR A 781 -10.25 26.04 -19.53
CA TYR A 781 -8.93 26.43 -19.02
C TYR A 781 -8.08 27.02 -20.14
N THR A 782 -7.79 28.32 -20.06
CA THR A 782 -7.00 29.06 -21.05
C THR A 782 -6.17 30.14 -20.39
N ASP A 783 -4.98 30.40 -20.92
CA ASP A 783 -4.07 31.47 -20.46
C ASP A 783 -3.79 31.41 -18.94
N GLY A 784 -3.67 30.20 -18.40
CA GLY A 784 -3.41 29.93 -16.98
C GLY A 784 -4.61 30.12 -16.05
N LYS A 785 -5.85 30.27 -16.57
CA LYS A 785 -7.04 30.58 -15.76
C LYS A 785 -8.25 29.76 -16.17
N LEU A 786 -9.10 29.43 -15.19
CA LEU A 786 -10.44 28.92 -15.45
C LEU A 786 -11.39 30.06 -15.81
N GLN A 787 -12.16 29.87 -16.88
CA GLN A 787 -13.24 30.74 -17.31
C GLN A 787 -14.56 29.96 -17.28
N THR A 788 -15.58 30.47 -16.58
CA THR A 788 -16.92 29.87 -16.60
C THR A 788 -17.58 30.15 -17.95
N VAL A 789 -17.92 29.08 -18.69
CA VAL A 789 -18.57 29.15 -20.00
C VAL A 789 -20.08 29.07 -19.86
N ALA A 790 -20.58 28.18 -19.00
CA ALA A 790 -22.00 27.97 -18.77
C ALA A 790 -22.27 27.49 -17.34
N GLU A 791 -23.45 27.81 -16.82
CA GLU A 791 -23.98 27.21 -15.59
C GLU A 791 -25.43 26.76 -15.78
N LYS A 792 -25.81 25.65 -15.12
CA LYS A 792 -27.13 25.05 -15.22
C LYS A 792 -27.66 24.64 -13.85
N GLU A 793 -28.65 25.35 -13.35
CA GLU A 793 -29.37 24.99 -12.13
C GLU A 793 -30.03 23.60 -12.25
N VAL A 794 -29.94 22.81 -11.19
CA VAL A 794 -30.65 21.53 -11.03
C VAL A 794 -31.29 21.40 -9.65
N LYS A 795 -32.35 20.59 -9.59
CA LYS A 795 -33.07 20.27 -8.35
C LYS A 795 -32.56 18.95 -7.80
N GLY A 796 -31.52 19.01 -6.99
CA GLY A 796 -30.83 17.87 -6.39
C GLY A 796 -29.29 17.96 -6.48
N ALA A 797 -28.61 17.05 -5.82
CA ALA A 797 -27.17 16.86 -5.87
C ALA A 797 -26.72 16.12 -7.14
N VAL A 798 -25.70 16.64 -7.83
CA VAL A 798 -25.14 16.01 -9.05
C VAL A 798 -24.08 14.96 -8.67
N TYR A 799 -24.51 13.75 -8.30
CA TYR A 799 -23.63 12.70 -7.77
C TYR A 799 -22.59 12.16 -8.76
N SER A 800 -23.00 11.96 -10.02
CA SER A 800 -22.14 11.43 -11.08
C SER A 800 -22.42 12.13 -12.41
N MET A 801 -21.37 12.24 -13.23
CA MET A 801 -21.45 12.73 -14.60
C MET A 801 -20.48 11.94 -15.47
N VAL A 802 -20.82 11.76 -16.74
CA VAL A 802 -19.98 11.05 -17.72
C VAL A 802 -20.27 11.56 -19.14
N GLU A 803 -19.26 11.49 -20.00
CA GLU A 803 -19.40 11.77 -21.44
C GLU A 803 -20.18 10.62 -22.12
N PHE A 804 -21.05 10.98 -23.05
CA PHE A 804 -21.91 10.03 -23.76
C PHE A 804 -22.17 10.47 -25.21
N ASN A 805 -21.34 10.00 -26.14
CA ASN A 805 -21.51 10.19 -27.59
C ASN A 805 -21.66 11.67 -28.00
N GLY A 806 -20.86 12.55 -27.40
CA GLY A 806 -20.87 14.01 -27.56
C GLY A 806 -21.88 14.73 -26.68
N LYS A 807 -22.57 14.03 -25.77
CA LYS A 807 -23.53 14.59 -24.81
C LYS A 807 -23.02 14.41 -23.38
N LEU A 808 -23.65 15.12 -22.43
CA LEU A 808 -23.35 15.00 -21.01
C LEU A 808 -24.46 14.19 -20.33
N LEU A 809 -24.12 13.02 -19.79
CA LEU A 809 -25.01 12.23 -18.94
C LEU A 809 -24.74 12.60 -17.47
N ALA A 810 -25.79 12.85 -16.69
CA ALA A 810 -25.68 13.23 -15.28
C ALA A 810 -26.73 12.56 -14.40
N SER A 811 -26.38 12.20 -13.17
CA SER A 811 -27.32 11.74 -12.14
C SER A 811 -27.57 12.81 -11.08
N ILE A 812 -28.85 13.03 -10.78
CA ILE A 812 -29.36 14.10 -9.90
C ILE A 812 -30.43 13.49 -8.99
N ASN A 813 -30.08 13.25 -7.72
CA ASN A 813 -30.81 12.39 -6.77
C ASN A 813 -31.31 11.08 -7.42
N SER A 814 -32.62 10.87 -7.51
CA SER A 814 -33.25 9.68 -8.13
C SER A 814 -33.23 9.68 -9.68
N THR A 815 -32.84 10.79 -10.30
CA THR A 815 -33.04 11.02 -11.74
C THR A 815 -31.75 10.92 -12.54
N VAL A 816 -31.76 10.16 -13.63
CA VAL A 816 -30.67 10.11 -14.62
C VAL A 816 -31.11 10.94 -15.83
N ARG A 817 -30.29 11.90 -16.26
CA ARG A 817 -30.65 12.89 -17.29
C ARG A 817 -29.58 13.00 -18.36
N LEU A 818 -30.01 13.12 -19.62
CA LEU A 818 -29.13 13.43 -20.74
C LEU A 818 -29.23 14.92 -21.06
N TYR A 819 -28.07 15.56 -21.22
CA TYR A 819 -27.94 16.95 -21.63
C TYR A 819 -27.22 17.05 -22.98
N GLU A 820 -27.88 17.70 -23.93
CA GLU A 820 -27.34 18.12 -25.22
C GLU A 820 -26.63 19.47 -25.07
N TRP A 821 -25.48 19.64 -25.73
CA TRP A 821 -24.74 20.91 -25.79
C TRP A 821 -25.14 21.69 -27.03
N THR A 822 -25.70 22.89 -26.85
CA THR A 822 -26.26 23.69 -27.94
C THR A 822 -25.20 24.58 -28.62
N ALA A 823 -25.55 25.16 -29.78
CA ALA A 823 -24.66 26.07 -30.51
C ALA A 823 -24.39 27.38 -29.74
N GLU A 824 -25.30 27.73 -28.84
CA GLU A 824 -25.25 28.88 -27.92
C GLU A 824 -24.37 28.61 -26.69
N LYS A 825 -23.76 27.41 -26.58
CA LYS A 825 -22.98 26.92 -25.44
C LYS A 825 -23.78 26.78 -24.13
N GLU A 826 -25.02 26.26 -24.24
CA GLU A 826 -25.85 25.88 -23.09
C GLU A 826 -26.07 24.37 -22.99
N LEU A 827 -26.35 23.88 -21.77
CA LEU A 827 -26.82 22.52 -21.52
C LEU A 827 -28.36 22.45 -21.58
N ARG A 828 -28.90 21.74 -22.58
CA ARG A 828 -30.33 21.48 -22.76
C ARG A 828 -30.66 20.05 -22.35
N THR A 829 -31.59 19.85 -21.42
CA THR A 829 -32.08 18.51 -21.08
C THR A 829 -32.84 17.91 -22.27
N GLU A 830 -32.46 16.70 -22.66
CA GLU A 830 -33.04 15.95 -23.76
C GLU A 830 -34.02 14.90 -23.24
N CYS A 831 -33.54 13.97 -22.40
CA CYS A 831 -34.34 12.91 -21.82
C CYS A 831 -33.98 12.62 -20.35
N ASN A 832 -34.88 11.91 -19.67
CA ASN A 832 -34.83 11.67 -18.23
C ASN A 832 -35.33 10.26 -17.91
N HIS A 833 -34.73 9.61 -16.92
CA HIS A 833 -35.17 8.35 -16.33
C HIS A 833 -35.28 8.50 -14.80
N TYR A 834 -36.27 7.85 -14.19
CA TYR A 834 -36.72 8.11 -12.81
C TYR A 834 -36.83 6.85 -11.91
N ASN A 835 -36.56 5.64 -12.39
CA ASN A 835 -36.80 4.38 -11.65
C ASN A 835 -35.60 4.01 -10.75
N ASN A 836 -35.12 4.97 -9.97
CA ASN A 836 -34.05 4.81 -8.96
C ASN A 836 -34.53 5.42 -7.63
N ILE A 837 -33.91 5.03 -6.52
CA ILE A 837 -34.03 5.75 -5.25
C ILE A 837 -32.97 6.87 -5.24
N MET A 838 -31.71 6.53 -5.51
CA MET A 838 -30.63 7.51 -5.60
C MET A 838 -29.52 6.98 -6.53
N ALA A 839 -29.39 7.58 -7.71
CA ALA A 839 -28.44 7.16 -8.74
C ALA A 839 -27.04 7.73 -8.46
N LEU A 840 -26.25 7.01 -7.66
CA LEU A 840 -24.93 7.45 -7.21
C LEU A 840 -23.83 7.26 -8.26
N TYR A 841 -23.95 6.26 -9.13
CA TYR A 841 -22.90 5.84 -10.06
C TYR A 841 -23.41 5.73 -11.49
N LEU A 842 -22.60 6.20 -12.46
CA LEU A 842 -22.86 6.08 -13.89
C LEU A 842 -21.61 5.56 -14.63
N LYS A 843 -21.83 4.64 -15.58
CA LYS A 843 -20.83 4.18 -16.55
C LYS A 843 -21.48 4.03 -17.93
N THR A 844 -20.70 4.21 -18.99
CA THR A 844 -21.18 4.24 -20.38
C THR A 844 -20.36 3.33 -21.29
N LYS A 845 -21.02 2.69 -22.25
CA LYS A 845 -20.37 1.92 -23.32
C LYS A 845 -21.22 1.89 -24.58
N GLY A 846 -20.81 2.61 -25.63
CA GLY A 846 -21.64 2.79 -26.83
C GLY A 846 -22.95 3.50 -26.47
N ASP A 847 -24.09 2.89 -26.77
CA ASP A 847 -25.42 3.39 -26.38
C ASP A 847 -25.90 2.85 -25.01
N PHE A 848 -25.15 1.96 -24.37
CA PHE A 848 -25.50 1.41 -23.04
C PHE A 848 -25.02 2.29 -21.89
N ILE A 849 -25.84 2.34 -20.85
CA ILE A 849 -25.62 3.10 -19.60
C ILE A 849 -25.87 2.15 -18.44
N LEU A 850 -24.86 1.95 -17.60
CA LEU A 850 -24.97 1.22 -16.34
C LEU A 850 -25.13 2.24 -15.20
N VAL A 851 -26.22 2.10 -14.43
CA VAL A 851 -26.54 2.93 -13.27
C VAL A 851 -26.38 2.08 -12.00
N GLY A 852 -25.67 2.60 -11.00
CA GLY A 852 -25.63 2.05 -9.65
C GLY A 852 -26.48 2.88 -8.70
N ASP A 853 -27.44 2.24 -8.03
CA ASP A 853 -28.33 2.85 -7.03
C ASP A 853 -27.79 2.67 -5.60
N LEU A 854 -28.16 3.56 -4.67
CA LEU A 854 -27.81 3.45 -3.25
C LEU A 854 -28.20 2.10 -2.60
N MET A 855 -29.33 1.49 -2.99
CA MET A 855 -29.83 0.25 -2.38
C MET A 855 -30.58 -0.71 -3.33
N ARG A 856 -30.77 -0.33 -4.61
CA ARG A 856 -31.43 -1.15 -5.64
C ARG A 856 -30.43 -1.74 -6.65
N SER A 857 -29.22 -2.08 -6.20
CA SER A 857 -28.17 -2.69 -7.03
C SER A 857 -27.92 -1.96 -8.36
N VAL A 858 -27.89 -2.69 -9.48
CA VAL A 858 -27.52 -2.19 -10.81
C VAL A 858 -28.68 -2.22 -11.81
N LEU A 859 -28.68 -1.21 -12.68
CA LEU A 859 -29.69 -1.00 -13.72
C LEU A 859 -29.00 -0.74 -15.07
N LEU A 860 -29.39 -1.48 -16.10
CA LEU A 860 -28.94 -1.29 -17.47
C LEU A 860 -30.00 -0.51 -18.27
N LEU A 861 -29.65 0.71 -18.67
CA LEU A 861 -30.39 1.52 -19.63
C LEU A 861 -29.71 1.45 -21.00
N ALA A 862 -30.49 1.66 -22.06
CA ALA A 862 -29.96 1.97 -23.39
C ALA A 862 -30.59 3.27 -23.89
N TYR A 863 -29.78 4.15 -24.47
CA TYR A 863 -30.29 5.30 -25.22
C TYR A 863 -30.81 4.85 -26.60
N LYS A 864 -31.88 5.47 -27.09
CA LYS A 864 -32.41 5.25 -28.44
C LYS A 864 -32.24 6.50 -29.30
N PRO A 865 -31.21 6.60 -30.16
CA PRO A 865 -30.98 7.78 -31.00
C PRO A 865 -32.14 8.15 -31.93
N MET A 866 -33.02 7.20 -32.27
CA MET A 866 -34.19 7.45 -33.13
C MET A 866 -35.43 7.93 -32.36
N GLU A 867 -35.50 7.69 -31.05
CA GLU A 867 -36.64 8.08 -30.19
C GLU A 867 -36.29 9.26 -29.25
N GLY A 868 -35.01 9.52 -29.03
CA GLY A 868 -34.53 10.56 -28.11
C GLY A 868 -34.81 10.25 -26.63
N ASN A 869 -34.91 8.96 -26.27
CA ASN A 869 -35.30 8.50 -24.93
C ASN A 869 -34.31 7.46 -24.35
N PHE A 870 -34.60 7.00 -23.13
CA PHE A 870 -33.97 5.83 -22.53
C PHE A 870 -34.95 4.65 -22.47
N GLU A 871 -34.50 3.47 -22.89
CA GLU A 871 -35.15 2.19 -22.63
C GLU A 871 -34.51 1.54 -21.39
N GLU A 872 -35.32 1.02 -20.47
CA GLU A 872 -34.85 0.14 -19.38
C GLU A 872 -34.71 -1.28 -19.95
N ILE A 873 -33.48 -1.75 -20.12
CA ILE A 873 -33.17 -3.04 -20.76
C ILE A 873 -33.34 -4.18 -19.76
N ALA A 874 -32.63 -4.06 -18.63
CA ALA A 874 -32.61 -5.07 -17.58
C ALA A 874 -32.16 -4.46 -16.26
N ARG A 875 -32.57 -5.07 -15.15
CA ARG A 875 -32.28 -4.64 -13.78
C ARG A 875 -31.92 -5.85 -12.92
N ASP A 876 -31.01 -5.65 -11.96
CA ASP A 876 -30.86 -6.56 -10.83
C ASP A 876 -31.84 -6.16 -9.72
N PHE A 877 -32.60 -7.15 -9.22
CA PHE A 877 -33.64 -6.95 -8.23
C PHE A 877 -33.16 -7.22 -6.79
N ASN A 878 -31.90 -7.64 -6.60
CA ASN A 878 -31.31 -7.80 -5.28
C ASN A 878 -31.08 -6.44 -4.59
N PRO A 879 -31.25 -6.35 -3.25
CA PRO A 879 -31.11 -5.09 -2.50
C PRO A 879 -29.65 -4.78 -2.14
N ASN A 880 -28.77 -4.77 -3.14
CA ASN A 880 -27.33 -4.56 -2.96
C ASN A 880 -27.05 -3.04 -2.80
N TRP A 881 -26.21 -2.69 -1.82
CA TRP A 881 -25.91 -1.28 -1.48
C TRP A 881 -24.60 -0.84 -2.14
N MET A 882 -24.70 -0.18 -3.29
CA MET A 882 -23.57 -0.01 -4.20
C MET A 882 -22.49 0.93 -3.65
N SER A 883 -21.22 0.54 -3.85
CA SER A 883 -20.03 1.36 -3.55
C SER A 883 -19.28 1.77 -4.83
N ALA A 884 -19.30 0.93 -5.87
CA ALA A 884 -18.84 1.26 -7.23
C ALA A 884 -19.45 0.30 -8.28
N VAL A 885 -19.46 0.71 -9.56
CA VAL A 885 -19.88 -0.12 -10.71
C VAL A 885 -18.93 0.03 -11.90
N GLU A 886 -18.83 -0.99 -12.76
CA GLU A 886 -18.10 -0.94 -14.04
C GLU A 886 -18.72 -1.84 -15.11
N ILE A 887 -18.61 -1.45 -16.39
CA ILE A 887 -19.00 -2.28 -17.53
C ILE A 887 -17.81 -3.12 -17.97
N LEU A 888 -17.90 -4.46 -17.92
CA LEU A 888 -16.80 -5.34 -18.35
C LEU A 888 -16.84 -5.56 -19.87
N ASP A 889 -17.99 -5.95 -20.40
CA ASP A 889 -18.25 -6.14 -21.82
C ASP A 889 -19.71 -5.72 -22.18
N ASP A 890 -20.30 -6.21 -23.27
CA ASP A 890 -21.65 -5.80 -23.71
C ASP A 890 -22.80 -6.61 -23.05
N ASP A 891 -22.45 -7.67 -22.32
CA ASP A 891 -23.38 -8.53 -21.60
C ASP A 891 -23.07 -8.65 -20.09
N ASN A 892 -21.84 -8.35 -19.64
CA ASN A 892 -21.38 -8.49 -18.25
C ASN A 892 -21.06 -7.14 -17.56
N PHE A 893 -21.56 -6.98 -16.33
CA PHE A 893 -21.46 -5.76 -15.52
C PHE A 893 -20.94 -6.09 -14.12
N LEU A 894 -19.92 -5.37 -13.65
CA LEU A 894 -19.29 -5.54 -12.34
C LEU A 894 -19.90 -4.57 -11.33
N GLY A 895 -20.30 -5.09 -10.17
CA GLY A 895 -20.74 -4.32 -9.00
C GLY A 895 -19.84 -4.57 -7.80
N ALA A 896 -19.68 -3.54 -6.96
CA ALA A 896 -19.15 -3.63 -5.61
C ALA A 896 -20.16 -3.03 -4.63
N GLU A 897 -20.24 -3.60 -3.42
CA GLU A 897 -21.20 -3.17 -2.39
C GLU A 897 -20.55 -2.88 -1.02
N ASN A 898 -21.34 -2.33 -0.09
CA ASN A 898 -20.89 -1.94 1.25
C ASN A 898 -20.44 -3.13 2.14
N ALA A 899 -20.97 -4.34 1.92
CA ALA A 899 -20.60 -5.57 2.63
C ALA A 899 -19.24 -6.17 2.19
N PHE A 900 -18.42 -5.39 1.47
CA PHE A 900 -17.09 -5.76 0.98
C PHE A 900 -17.09 -6.92 -0.03
N ASN A 901 -18.21 -7.11 -0.74
CA ASN A 901 -18.37 -8.10 -1.80
C ASN A 901 -18.25 -7.44 -3.19
N LEU A 902 -17.83 -8.26 -4.17
CA LEU A 902 -17.95 -8.02 -5.60
C LEU A 902 -18.97 -9.00 -6.18
N PHE A 903 -19.74 -8.56 -7.18
CA PHE A 903 -20.64 -9.40 -7.95
C PHE A 903 -20.61 -9.02 -9.44
N VAL A 904 -20.95 -9.98 -10.31
CA VAL A 904 -21.04 -9.77 -11.76
C VAL A 904 -22.43 -10.17 -12.24
N CYS A 905 -23.17 -9.18 -12.72
CA CYS A 905 -24.45 -9.33 -13.37
C CYS A 905 -24.28 -9.61 -14.86
N GLN A 906 -25.08 -10.51 -15.42
CA GLN A 906 -25.13 -10.81 -16.85
C GLN A 906 -26.54 -10.65 -17.44
N LYS A 907 -26.60 -10.10 -18.65
CA LYS A 907 -27.80 -10.00 -19.49
C LYS A 907 -28.12 -11.34 -20.16
N ASP A 908 -29.36 -11.84 -20.08
CA ASP A 908 -29.78 -13.08 -20.76
C ASP A 908 -30.01 -12.88 -22.27
N SER A 909 -28.89 -12.71 -22.97
CA SER A 909 -28.83 -12.59 -24.43
C SER A 909 -28.95 -13.96 -25.11
N VAL A 910 -30.14 -14.24 -25.67
CA VAL A 910 -30.53 -15.49 -26.39
C VAL A 910 -29.53 -15.95 -27.48
N ILE A 911 -28.67 -15.05 -27.97
CA ILE A 911 -27.82 -15.22 -29.16
C ILE A 911 -26.75 -16.32 -29.01
N HIS A 912 -26.16 -16.50 -27.82
CA HIS A 912 -24.89 -17.23 -27.69
C HIS A 912 -24.94 -18.76 -27.91
N LYS A 913 -26.12 -19.38 -27.99
CA LYS A 913 -26.27 -20.86 -28.06
C LYS A 913 -26.21 -21.48 -29.46
N LYS A 914 -26.09 -20.70 -30.54
CA LYS A 914 -26.18 -21.25 -31.92
C LYS A 914 -24.98 -22.05 -32.42
N ASN A 915 -23.81 -21.96 -31.77
CA ASN A 915 -22.56 -22.55 -32.31
C ASN A 915 -22.02 -23.79 -31.57
N THR A 916 -22.62 -24.25 -30.46
CA THR A 916 -22.17 -25.45 -29.75
C THR A 916 -22.76 -26.73 -30.35
N HIS A 917 -22.11 -27.28 -31.38
CA HIS A 917 -22.43 -28.60 -31.92
C HIS A 917 -22.09 -29.73 -30.93
N SER A 918 -23.07 -30.12 -30.12
CA SER A 918 -23.30 -31.48 -29.57
C SER A 918 -22.08 -32.36 -29.27
N LEU A 919 -21.65 -32.40 -28.01
CA LEU A 919 -20.94 -33.55 -27.41
C LEU A 919 -21.88 -34.27 -26.41
N PRO A 920 -22.14 -35.59 -26.54
CA PRO A 920 -23.33 -36.21 -25.95
C PRO A 920 -23.12 -36.86 -24.55
N PHE A 921 -22.32 -36.26 -23.66
CA PHE A 921 -21.98 -36.89 -22.36
C PHE A 921 -21.86 -35.94 -21.15
N ILE A 922 -22.83 -35.03 -20.96
CA ILE A 922 -23.05 -34.36 -19.65
C ILE A 922 -24.54 -34.44 -19.29
N SER A 923 -24.86 -34.94 -18.10
CA SER A 923 -26.23 -35.24 -17.65
C SER A 923 -26.89 -34.10 -16.85
N SER A 924 -26.70 -32.86 -17.29
CA SER A 924 -27.36 -31.68 -16.75
C SER A 924 -27.98 -30.87 -17.90
N PRO A 925 -29.27 -30.49 -17.85
CA PRO A 925 -29.85 -29.67 -18.90
C PRO A 925 -29.15 -28.30 -18.93
N PRO A 926 -28.76 -27.76 -20.10
CA PRO A 926 -28.29 -26.39 -20.18
C PRO A 926 -29.43 -25.45 -19.76
N PRO A 927 -29.19 -24.42 -18.93
CA PRO A 927 -30.24 -23.55 -18.39
C PRO A 927 -31.08 -22.98 -19.53
N SER A 928 -32.41 -23.00 -19.44
CA SER A 928 -33.29 -22.44 -20.47
C SER A 928 -32.96 -20.97 -20.72
N ALA A 929 -32.88 -20.54 -21.98
CA ALA A 929 -32.68 -19.13 -22.31
C ALA A 929 -34.01 -18.39 -22.16
N ALA A 930 -33.97 -17.10 -21.76
CA ALA A 930 -35.14 -16.23 -21.62
C ALA A 930 -36.14 -16.36 -22.79
N THR A 931 -37.29 -16.96 -22.50
CA THR A 931 -38.39 -17.21 -23.45
C THR A 931 -39.40 -16.07 -23.48
N THR A 932 -39.55 -15.38 -22.36
CA THR A 932 -40.42 -14.22 -22.13
C THR A 932 -39.61 -12.93 -22.17
N ASP A 933 -40.30 -11.79 -22.29
CA ASP A 933 -39.65 -10.48 -22.19
C ASP A 933 -39.39 -10.08 -20.71
N GLU A 934 -40.15 -10.64 -19.75
CA GLU A 934 -39.89 -10.49 -18.30
C GLU A 934 -38.54 -11.12 -17.91
N GLU A 935 -38.24 -12.33 -18.40
CA GLU A 935 -36.93 -12.99 -18.17
C GLU A 935 -35.75 -12.18 -18.73
N ARG A 936 -35.95 -11.38 -19.80
CA ARG A 936 -34.90 -10.50 -20.36
C ARG A 936 -34.70 -9.21 -19.58
N GLN A 937 -35.70 -8.77 -18.82
CA GLN A 937 -35.60 -7.60 -17.94
C GLN A 937 -34.86 -7.91 -16.63
N HIS A 938 -34.48 -9.17 -16.38
CA HIS A 938 -33.70 -9.57 -15.21
C HIS A 938 -32.21 -9.69 -15.56
N LEU A 939 -31.35 -8.95 -14.84
CA LEU A 939 -29.91 -9.23 -14.80
C LEU A 939 -29.66 -10.37 -13.82
N GLN A 940 -28.93 -11.40 -14.21
CA GLN A 940 -28.62 -12.53 -13.34
C GLN A 940 -27.23 -12.33 -12.70
N GLU A 941 -27.12 -12.40 -11.38
CA GLU A 941 -25.81 -12.52 -10.72
C GLU A 941 -25.18 -13.89 -11.10
N VAL A 942 -24.14 -13.86 -11.94
CA VAL A 942 -23.45 -15.06 -12.45
C VAL A 942 -22.08 -15.28 -11.81
N GLY A 943 -21.59 -14.32 -11.03
CA GLY A 943 -20.37 -14.44 -10.24
C GLY A 943 -20.45 -13.60 -8.97
N VAL A 944 -19.97 -14.14 -7.85
CA VAL A 944 -19.97 -13.49 -6.52
C VAL A 944 -18.65 -13.79 -5.82
N PHE A 945 -18.08 -12.80 -5.13
CA PHE A 945 -16.77 -12.90 -4.47
C PHE A 945 -16.64 -11.91 -3.30
N HIS A 946 -16.46 -12.41 -2.08
CA HIS A 946 -16.13 -11.55 -0.94
C HIS A 946 -14.66 -11.09 -1.03
N LEU A 947 -14.47 -9.79 -1.26
CA LEU A 947 -13.15 -9.18 -1.43
C LEU A 947 -12.50 -8.84 -0.08
N GLY A 948 -13.31 -8.41 0.90
CA GLY A 948 -12.83 -7.93 2.21
C GLY A 948 -12.30 -6.48 2.19
N GLU A 949 -12.52 -5.75 1.10
CA GLU A 949 -12.16 -4.34 0.91
C GLU A 949 -13.39 -3.53 0.47
N PHE A 950 -13.42 -2.24 0.78
CA PHE A 950 -14.46 -1.31 0.30
C PHE A 950 -13.95 -0.56 -0.93
N VAL A 951 -14.54 -0.80 -2.10
CA VAL A 951 -14.12 -0.19 -3.38
C VAL A 951 -14.76 1.18 -3.57
N ASN A 952 -13.95 2.21 -3.82
CA ASN A 952 -14.45 3.58 -4.08
C ASN A 952 -14.50 3.92 -5.58
N VAL A 953 -13.74 3.21 -6.42
CA VAL A 953 -13.60 3.52 -7.85
C VAL A 953 -13.21 2.28 -8.65
N PHE A 954 -13.80 2.15 -9.83
CA PHE A 954 -13.34 1.30 -10.93
C PHE A 954 -12.92 2.15 -12.13
N CYS A 955 -11.88 1.73 -12.85
CA CYS A 955 -11.53 2.27 -14.16
C CYS A 955 -10.89 1.22 -15.07
N HIS A 956 -11.14 1.31 -16.37
CA HIS A 956 -10.42 0.52 -17.38
C HIS A 956 -8.98 1.01 -17.51
N GLY A 957 -8.02 0.09 -17.47
CA GLY A 957 -6.59 0.41 -17.54
C GLY A 957 -5.69 -0.71 -17.00
N SER A 958 -4.38 -0.58 -17.25
CA SER A 958 -3.35 -1.54 -16.83
C SER A 958 -2.11 -0.80 -16.35
N LEU A 959 -1.52 -1.26 -15.24
CA LEU A 959 -0.20 -0.79 -14.77
C LEU A 959 0.97 -1.54 -15.44
N VAL A 960 0.68 -2.57 -16.25
CA VAL A 960 1.67 -3.27 -17.08
C VAL A 960 1.65 -2.70 -18.49
N LEU A 961 2.84 -2.47 -19.05
CA LEU A 961 3.06 -1.89 -20.37
C LEU A 961 2.57 -2.88 -21.46
N GLN A 962 1.46 -2.55 -22.13
CA GLN A 962 0.79 -3.46 -23.06
C GLN A 962 1.41 -3.39 -24.47
N ASN A 963 2.28 -4.34 -24.78
CA ASN A 963 2.75 -4.59 -26.15
C ASN A 963 1.62 -5.23 -26.99
N LEU A 964 0.64 -4.41 -27.42
CA LEU A 964 -0.57 -4.80 -28.16
C LEU A 964 -0.36 -5.53 -29.51
N GLY A 965 0.89 -5.79 -29.90
CA GLY A 965 1.24 -6.62 -31.05
C GLY A 965 1.44 -8.12 -30.74
N GLU A 966 1.59 -8.53 -29.48
CA GLU A 966 1.86 -9.94 -29.13
C GLU A 966 0.57 -10.74 -28.87
N SER A 967 0.25 -11.62 -29.81
CA SER A 967 -1.03 -12.33 -29.86
C SER A 967 -1.10 -13.58 -28.97
N SER A 968 -1.14 -13.44 -27.63
CA SER A 968 -1.79 -14.40 -26.72
C SER A 968 -1.74 -14.01 -25.22
N THR A 969 -2.42 -12.94 -24.81
CA THR A 969 -2.70 -12.77 -23.36
C THR A 969 -3.64 -13.89 -22.88
N PRO A 970 -3.35 -14.56 -21.75
CA PRO A 970 -4.20 -15.64 -21.23
C PRO A 970 -5.53 -15.12 -20.64
N THR A 971 -5.62 -13.82 -20.37
CA THR A 971 -6.81 -13.11 -19.88
C THR A 971 -7.22 -12.01 -20.86
N GLN A 972 -8.44 -11.47 -20.70
CA GLN A 972 -9.00 -10.42 -21.56
C GLN A 972 -9.59 -9.29 -20.72
N GLY A 973 -9.47 -8.03 -21.18
CA GLY A 973 -9.90 -6.86 -20.42
C GLY A 973 -9.02 -6.56 -19.19
N SER A 974 -9.13 -5.33 -18.67
CA SER A 974 -8.29 -4.86 -17.57
C SER A 974 -9.00 -3.72 -16.84
N VAL A 975 -9.55 -4.00 -15.65
CA VAL A 975 -10.26 -3.03 -14.80
C VAL A 975 -9.52 -2.92 -13.47
N LEU A 976 -8.91 -1.76 -13.22
CA LEU A 976 -8.30 -1.41 -11.95
C LEU A 976 -9.36 -0.92 -10.96
N PHE A 977 -9.12 -1.16 -9.67
CA PHE A 977 -9.95 -0.63 -8.60
C PHE A 977 -9.14 -0.16 -7.39
N GLY A 978 -9.61 0.90 -6.74
CA GLY A 978 -8.99 1.48 -5.54
C GLY A 978 -9.92 1.39 -4.33
N THR A 979 -9.36 1.07 -3.17
CA THR A 979 -10.13 0.83 -1.93
C THR A 979 -9.85 1.86 -0.84
N VAL A 980 -10.73 1.91 0.16
CA VAL A 980 -10.58 2.77 1.36
C VAL A 980 -9.28 2.49 2.13
N ASN A 981 -8.71 1.28 2.08
CA ASN A 981 -7.49 0.94 2.82
C ASN A 981 -6.20 1.15 1.99
N GLY A 982 -6.28 1.85 0.86
CA GLY A 982 -5.15 2.07 -0.06
C GLY A 982 -4.75 0.84 -0.89
N MET A 983 -5.52 -0.24 -0.82
CA MET A 983 -5.34 -1.41 -1.69
C MET A 983 -5.73 -1.04 -3.12
N ILE A 984 -4.95 -1.54 -4.09
CA ILE A 984 -5.31 -1.47 -5.51
C ILE A 984 -5.37 -2.89 -6.05
N GLY A 985 -6.48 -3.22 -6.70
CA GLY A 985 -6.66 -4.50 -7.37
C GLY A 985 -6.91 -4.35 -8.86
N LEU A 986 -6.91 -5.50 -9.53
CA LEU A 986 -7.19 -5.67 -10.95
C LEU A 986 -8.22 -6.79 -11.13
N VAL A 987 -9.22 -6.56 -11.97
CA VAL A 987 -10.15 -7.56 -12.50
C VAL A 987 -9.88 -7.77 -13.99
N THR A 988 -9.87 -9.03 -14.42
CA THR A 988 -9.69 -9.42 -15.83
C THR A 988 -10.49 -10.70 -16.15
N SER A 989 -11.02 -10.82 -17.36
CA SER A 989 -11.89 -11.92 -17.78
C SER A 989 -11.08 -13.16 -18.17
N LEU A 990 -11.63 -14.34 -17.87
CA LEU A 990 -11.06 -15.65 -18.16
C LEU A 990 -11.87 -16.41 -19.23
N SER A 991 -11.22 -17.33 -19.94
CA SER A 991 -11.94 -18.37 -20.68
C SER A 991 -12.38 -19.51 -19.75
N GLU A 992 -13.42 -20.25 -20.13
CA GLU A 992 -13.96 -21.38 -19.37
C GLU A 992 -12.90 -22.46 -19.04
N GLY A 993 -11.97 -22.71 -19.96
CA GLY A 993 -10.85 -23.63 -19.76
C GLY A 993 -9.84 -23.13 -18.72
N TRP A 994 -9.48 -21.85 -18.77
CA TRP A 994 -8.61 -21.25 -17.76
C TRP A 994 -9.28 -21.19 -16.38
N TYR A 995 -10.57 -20.83 -16.32
CA TYR A 995 -11.34 -20.84 -15.08
C TYR A 995 -11.39 -22.23 -14.45
N SER A 996 -11.70 -23.27 -15.25
CA SER A 996 -11.75 -24.66 -14.77
C SER A 996 -10.40 -25.14 -14.21
N LEU A 997 -9.29 -24.80 -14.90
CA LEU A 997 -7.94 -25.12 -14.45
C LEU A 997 -7.56 -24.39 -13.17
N LEU A 998 -7.80 -23.07 -13.09
CA LEU A 998 -7.47 -22.26 -11.92
C LEU A 998 -8.33 -22.62 -10.69
N MET A 999 -9.58 -23.02 -10.89
CA MET A 999 -10.47 -23.47 -9.81
C MET A 999 -10.04 -24.83 -9.24
N ASP A 1000 -9.61 -25.80 -10.06
CA ASP A 1000 -9.02 -27.03 -9.55
C ASP A 1000 -7.66 -26.77 -8.87
N LEU A 1001 -6.84 -25.87 -9.42
CA LEU A 1001 -5.58 -25.44 -8.78
C LEU A 1001 -5.82 -24.80 -7.40
N GLN A 1002 -6.78 -23.88 -7.27
CA GLN A 1002 -7.19 -23.30 -5.98
C GLN A 1002 -7.62 -24.38 -4.98
N ASN A 1003 -8.44 -25.34 -5.42
CA ASN A 1003 -8.89 -26.46 -4.59
C ASN A 1003 -7.77 -27.45 -4.19
N ARG A 1004 -6.63 -27.45 -4.90
CA ARG A 1004 -5.41 -28.18 -4.52
C ARG A 1004 -4.55 -27.35 -3.56
N LEU A 1005 -4.31 -26.08 -3.86
CA LEU A 1005 -3.54 -25.16 -3.01
C LEU A 1005 -4.14 -25.05 -1.61
N ASN A 1006 -5.46 -24.98 -1.49
CA ASN A 1006 -6.19 -24.94 -0.22
C ASN A 1006 -5.97 -26.19 0.68
N LYS A 1007 -5.45 -27.30 0.13
CA LYS A 1007 -5.12 -28.53 0.88
C LYS A 1007 -3.64 -28.62 1.26
N VAL A 1008 -2.80 -27.73 0.73
CA VAL A 1008 -1.33 -27.74 0.89
C VAL A 1008 -0.84 -26.53 1.69
N ILE A 1009 -1.45 -25.36 1.49
CA ILE A 1009 -1.09 -24.13 2.19
C ILE A 1009 -1.60 -24.18 3.64
N LYS A 1010 -0.70 -23.98 4.61
CA LYS A 1010 -1.06 -23.78 6.01
C LYS A 1010 -1.75 -22.41 6.18
N SER A 1011 -3.03 -22.40 6.52
CA SER A 1011 -3.76 -21.16 6.83
C SER A 1011 -3.43 -20.64 8.24
N VAL A 1012 -3.14 -19.33 8.35
CA VAL A 1012 -2.96 -18.65 9.64
C VAL A 1012 -4.31 -18.56 10.35
N GLY A 1013 -4.36 -18.98 11.62
CA GLY A 1013 -5.62 -19.16 12.35
C GLY A 1013 -6.42 -20.39 11.91
N LYS A 1014 -5.90 -21.19 10.95
CA LYS A 1014 -6.57 -22.33 10.29
C LYS A 1014 -7.95 -22.00 9.69
N ILE A 1015 -8.17 -20.75 9.29
CA ILE A 1015 -9.40 -20.33 8.62
C ILE A 1015 -9.45 -20.98 7.23
N GLU A 1016 -10.58 -21.55 6.82
CA GLU A 1016 -10.71 -22.12 5.48
C GLU A 1016 -10.80 -21.02 4.39
N HIS A 1017 -10.03 -21.17 3.32
CA HIS A 1017 -10.20 -20.37 2.09
C HIS A 1017 -11.56 -20.64 1.41
N SER A 1018 -12.34 -21.65 1.82
CA SER A 1018 -13.74 -21.81 1.41
C SER A 1018 -14.63 -20.68 1.93
N LEU A 1019 -14.42 -20.27 3.18
CA LEU A 1019 -15.32 -19.40 3.97
C LEU A 1019 -14.98 -17.91 3.89
N TYR A 1020 -13.78 -17.59 3.43
CA TYR A 1020 -13.34 -16.20 3.26
C TYR A 1020 -13.94 -15.53 2.02
N PRO A 1021 -13.76 -16.02 0.78
CA PRO A 1021 -14.32 -15.43 -0.44
C PRO A 1021 -15.79 -15.77 -0.66
N SER A 1022 -16.39 -16.65 0.15
CA SER A 1022 -17.84 -16.92 0.07
C SER A 1022 -18.62 -15.65 0.36
N PHE A 1023 -19.52 -15.29 -0.55
CA PHE A 1023 -20.41 -14.13 -0.43
C PHE A 1023 -21.08 -14.12 0.94
N GLY A 1024 -20.93 -13.01 1.66
CA GLY A 1024 -21.39 -12.86 3.02
C GLY A 1024 -22.30 -11.65 3.14
N ILE A 1025 -23.57 -11.89 3.47
CA ILE A 1025 -24.43 -10.88 4.08
C ILE A 1025 -23.97 -10.76 5.53
N LEU A 1026 -23.51 -9.57 5.94
CA LEU A 1026 -22.99 -9.26 7.27
C LEU A 1026 -24.09 -8.80 8.23
#